data_AF-A0A821WRE6-F1
#
_entry.id   AF-A0A821WRE6-F1
#
_cell.length_a   1.000
_cell.length_b   1.000
_cell.length_c   1.000
_cell.angle_alpha   90.00
_cell.angle_beta   90.00
_cell.angle_gamma   90.00
#
_symmetry.space_group_name_H-M   'P 1'
#
loop_
_entity.id
_entity.type
_entity.pdbx_description
1 polymer ?
#
loop_
_entity_poly.entity_id
_entity_poly.type
_entity_poly.pdbx_seq_one_letter_code
_entity_poly.pdbx_strand_id
1 'polypeptide(L)'
;MEAYTFTSNPENSEIDAENWYETEMVDHKPDIMPFISNSQHPIFQYQWNPRVFLEQFRLWTSSERKANEKDQVKFEKLCNLKSHLLRMTVMLNTIGVVKRGFYRIGEKEINLKPDRLKTILYDHKSKLQRGKTISLSHATEFPYTSTSVSVVNEDCFIVYQNLVNRGCRPVVFNVANAASPGGGYKRGDGAQEETLFRRSNYFQSLDLELDDGKPTARFYCNSNCDLAPLGKGDRLYPMDEFGAIYSAGLTVFRQPEDTGYAFMDIPMYDVCAIAMAAYRDPKLESDLLTSQYSLGTRKKIENIFAIAYHQKHDSLVLSAFGCGALRNPPKHIATIFKSVIEQYAGYFKYIYFAIADDHNAGQDLNPTGNYRLFHKLLDNLEQEPKQQHLVDMMIGPWRILNQKPSKEITLSDIRIRYSYPCFHGGKCNDLNNEQHCREFSHPPLCPYANDAATCNKKNDNQHMLWFRHREKCSYTGETDFMHSNEFEHPEFCRDGGRCENMAAEHLKAYQHLPLCKYRRECVDFNSGSVEHCQSYRHCVPMCRFGHFCTKFHDEKHLSEENHPFLQPCSFTPFHCRQYNSFGEAKDTKTLGIDVQNHCFHYSHVCRYGRQCRDTSDIHWKITIHIARNICSFGDKCRQTYDEDHLNSYPTYKCRDRRKPEHIIEYRHHGGYDNSEVIGCFGQNHEIDFVKNQERIIQAINTYVKDTHSKQLSVSLEVQKWVKGLQPIHRCSKLIFESILVHGHAMSRDHMENLKRSYFAAQAVQEHKRVR
;
A
#
# COMPACT_ATOMS: atom_id res chain seq x y z
N MET A 1 13.28 -73.55 5.59
CA MET A 1 13.41 -73.59 7.06
C MET A 1 14.79 -74.12 7.39
N GLU A 2 15.76 -73.23 7.48
CA GLU A 2 16.93 -73.38 8.35
C GLU A 2 17.08 -72.00 8.98
N ALA A 3 16.84 -71.92 10.29
CA ALA A 3 16.89 -70.69 11.05
C ALA A 3 18.36 -70.34 11.30
N TYR A 4 18.88 -69.35 10.58
CA TYR A 4 20.11 -68.68 10.98
C TYR A 4 19.84 -67.98 12.31
N THR A 5 20.38 -68.56 13.38
CA THR A 5 20.33 -67.99 14.72
C THR A 5 21.35 -66.85 14.78
N PHE A 6 20.87 -65.60 14.83
CA PHE A 6 21.70 -64.45 15.19
C PHE A 6 22.34 -64.73 16.55
N THR A 7 23.66 -64.95 16.56
CA THR A 7 24.45 -65.31 17.74
C THR A 7 25.12 -64.11 18.41
N SER A 8 24.82 -62.89 17.97
CA SER A 8 25.30 -61.65 18.62
C SER A 8 24.11 -60.79 19.05
N ASN A 9 24.14 -60.29 20.30
CA ASN A 9 23.18 -59.32 20.80
C ASN A 9 23.27 -58.06 19.90
N PRO A 10 22.20 -57.67 19.16
CA PRO A 10 22.25 -56.54 18.23
C PRO A 10 22.72 -55.23 18.86
N GLU A 11 22.47 -55.03 20.16
CA GLU A 11 22.92 -53.85 20.90
C GLU A 11 24.45 -53.74 21.06
N ASN A 12 25.17 -54.86 20.92
CA ASN A 12 26.63 -54.95 21.04
C ASN A 12 27.34 -55.11 19.68
N SER A 13 26.58 -55.15 18.58
CA SER A 13 27.12 -55.31 17.23
C SER A 13 26.99 -54.00 16.44
N GLU A 14 28.06 -53.60 15.79
CA GLU A 14 28.02 -52.53 14.80
C GLU A 14 27.30 -53.00 13.53
N ILE A 15 26.57 -52.11 12.87
CA ILE A 15 25.98 -52.38 11.57
C ILE A 15 27.08 -52.54 10.52
N ASP A 16 27.06 -53.65 9.79
CA ASP A 16 28.10 -53.99 8.81
C ASP A 16 27.54 -54.68 7.55
N ALA A 17 28.45 -55.10 6.66
CA ALA A 17 28.11 -55.77 5.41
C ALA A 17 27.47 -57.15 5.65
N GLU A 18 27.98 -57.91 6.60
CA GLU A 18 27.60 -59.31 6.85
C GLU A 18 26.26 -59.40 7.61
N ASN A 19 26.00 -58.46 8.51
CA ASN A 19 24.79 -58.46 9.34
C ASN A 19 23.62 -57.64 8.78
N TRP A 20 23.86 -56.76 7.81
CA TRP A 20 22.81 -55.91 7.25
C TRP A 20 22.96 -55.59 5.76
N TYR A 21 24.03 -54.87 5.36
CA TYR A 21 24.04 -54.22 4.03
C TYR A 21 24.04 -55.20 2.84
N GLU A 22 24.69 -56.36 2.98
CA GLU A 22 24.79 -57.36 1.91
C GLU A 22 23.90 -58.59 2.16
N THR A 23 23.18 -58.62 3.28
CA THR A 23 22.28 -59.71 3.67
C THR A 23 20.83 -59.23 3.77
N GLU A 24 20.41 -58.72 4.92
CA GLU A 24 18.99 -58.41 5.16
C GLU A 24 18.50 -57.21 4.34
N MET A 25 19.32 -56.16 4.19
CA MET A 25 18.95 -54.96 3.43
C MET A 25 18.56 -55.25 1.98
N VAL A 26 19.20 -56.25 1.34
CA VAL A 26 19.00 -56.52 -0.08
C VAL A 26 17.65 -57.17 -0.39
N ASP A 27 17.02 -57.75 0.62
CA ASP A 27 15.69 -58.37 0.52
C ASP A 27 14.54 -57.36 0.70
N HIS A 28 14.87 -56.13 1.07
CA HIS A 28 13.89 -55.07 1.29
C HIS A 28 13.72 -54.15 0.07
N LYS A 29 12.50 -53.65 -0.06
CA LYS A 29 12.21 -52.49 -0.92
C LYS A 29 12.33 -51.20 -0.08
N PRO A 30 12.48 -50.02 -0.72
CA PRO A 30 12.46 -48.72 -0.03
C PRO A 30 11.07 -48.38 0.54
N ASP A 31 10.63 -49.18 1.51
CA ASP A 31 9.35 -49.11 2.19
C ASP A 31 9.58 -49.42 3.67
N ILE A 32 9.07 -48.54 4.53
CA ILE A 32 9.25 -48.62 5.98
C ILE A 32 8.25 -49.57 6.64
N MET A 33 7.12 -49.88 5.98
CA MET A 33 6.00 -50.62 6.59
C MET A 33 6.39 -51.98 7.21
N PRO A 34 7.32 -52.78 6.61
CA PRO A 34 7.79 -54.02 7.23
C PRO A 34 8.49 -53.83 8.58
N PHE A 35 9.08 -52.65 8.82
CA PHE A 35 9.84 -52.35 10.04
C PHE A 35 8.97 -51.73 11.12
N ILE A 36 7.99 -50.91 10.75
CA ILE A 36 7.05 -50.31 11.71
C ILE A 36 6.23 -51.41 12.40
N SER A 37 5.83 -52.44 11.66
CA SER A 37 5.08 -53.58 12.20
C SER A 37 5.92 -54.49 13.11
N ASN A 38 7.25 -54.45 12.99
CA ASN A 38 8.19 -55.19 13.83
C ASN A 38 9.10 -54.25 14.65
N SER A 39 8.58 -53.75 15.76
CA SER A 39 9.33 -52.83 16.65
C SER A 39 10.58 -53.42 17.29
N GLN A 40 10.77 -54.75 17.25
CA GLN A 40 11.91 -55.47 17.80
C GLN A 40 12.96 -55.82 16.73
N HIS A 41 12.82 -55.28 15.51
CA HIS A 41 13.75 -55.56 14.43
C HIS A 41 15.20 -55.13 14.80
N PRO A 42 16.23 -55.98 14.55
CA PRO A 42 17.63 -55.69 14.89
C PRO A 42 18.17 -54.34 14.36
N ILE A 43 17.70 -53.88 13.20
CA ILE A 43 18.10 -52.59 12.61
C ILE A 43 17.89 -51.40 13.56
N PHE A 44 16.86 -51.46 14.40
CA PHE A 44 16.64 -50.41 15.38
C PHE A 44 17.75 -50.40 16.43
N GLN A 45 18.33 -51.56 16.77
CA GLN A 45 19.25 -51.79 17.89
C GLN A 45 20.75 -51.70 17.52
N TYR A 46 21.12 -51.98 16.26
CA TYR A 46 22.53 -51.96 15.84
C TYR A 46 23.25 -50.64 16.16
N GLN A 47 24.53 -50.75 16.53
CA GLN A 47 25.40 -49.59 16.69
C GLN A 47 25.78 -49.02 15.31
N TRP A 48 25.72 -47.70 15.16
CA TRP A 48 25.98 -47.06 13.86
C TRP A 48 27.48 -47.01 13.57
N ASN A 49 27.91 -47.53 12.42
CA ASN A 49 29.28 -47.39 11.92
C ASN A 49 29.30 -46.47 10.68
N PRO A 50 29.75 -45.20 10.82
CA PRO A 50 29.77 -44.25 9.70
C PRO A 50 30.79 -44.63 8.62
N ARG A 51 31.87 -45.35 8.96
CA ARG A 51 32.89 -45.76 7.98
C ARG A 51 32.33 -46.81 7.04
N VAL A 52 31.65 -47.83 7.58
CA VAL A 52 31.02 -48.89 6.77
C VAL A 52 29.90 -48.31 5.91
N PHE A 53 29.09 -47.39 6.43
CA PHE A 53 28.12 -46.66 5.61
C PHE A 53 28.80 -45.96 4.44
N LEU A 54 29.89 -45.22 4.67
CA LEU A 54 30.60 -44.51 3.60
C LEU A 54 31.22 -45.44 2.56
N GLU A 55 31.77 -46.57 2.98
CA GLU A 55 32.27 -47.61 2.08
C GLU A 55 31.14 -48.11 1.17
N GLN A 56 30.01 -48.50 1.76
CA GLN A 56 28.84 -48.96 1.01
C GLN A 56 28.26 -47.86 0.12
N PHE A 57 28.17 -46.62 0.61
CA PHE A 57 27.62 -45.51 -0.15
C PHE A 57 28.50 -45.15 -1.36
N ARG A 58 29.83 -45.17 -1.20
CA ARG A 58 30.77 -44.93 -2.30
C ARG A 58 30.67 -45.99 -3.39
N LEU A 59 30.51 -47.27 -3.02
CA LEU A 59 30.36 -48.37 -3.99
C LEU A 59 29.20 -48.14 -4.98
N TRP A 60 28.13 -47.48 -4.53
CA TRP A 60 26.92 -47.27 -5.32
C TRP A 60 26.76 -45.84 -5.86
N THR A 61 27.69 -44.92 -5.54
CA THR A 61 27.68 -43.53 -6.02
C THR A 61 28.85 -43.19 -6.94
N SER A 62 29.93 -43.99 -6.96
CA SER A 62 31.05 -43.79 -7.89
C SER A 62 30.70 -44.22 -9.32
N SER A 63 30.79 -43.29 -10.26
CA SER A 63 30.36 -43.39 -11.66
C SER A 63 31.33 -44.12 -12.62
N GLU A 64 32.33 -44.84 -12.11
CA GLU A 64 33.42 -45.41 -12.93
C GLU A 64 33.24 -46.88 -13.36
N ARG A 65 32.02 -47.33 -13.66
CA ARG A 65 31.83 -48.64 -14.33
C ARG A 65 31.37 -48.44 -15.77
N LYS A 66 32.34 -48.50 -16.70
CA LYS A 66 32.11 -48.52 -18.16
C LYS A 66 31.31 -49.77 -18.53
N ALA A 67 30.00 -49.64 -18.71
CA ALA A 67 29.12 -50.66 -19.25
C ALA A 67 28.39 -50.12 -20.50
N ASN A 68 27.94 -51.03 -21.38
CA ASN A 68 27.18 -50.68 -22.59
C ASN A 68 25.86 -49.95 -22.25
N GLU A 69 25.30 -49.14 -23.15
CA GLU A 69 24.11 -48.27 -22.89
C GLU A 69 22.90 -48.98 -22.23
N LYS A 70 22.58 -50.23 -22.61
CA LYS A 70 21.50 -51.01 -21.98
C LYS A 70 21.82 -51.47 -20.56
N ASP A 71 23.09 -51.74 -20.28
CA ASP A 71 23.57 -52.16 -18.96
C ASP A 71 23.75 -50.94 -18.05
N GLN A 72 24.04 -49.78 -18.63
CA GLN A 72 24.14 -48.50 -17.92
C GLN A 72 22.79 -48.09 -17.28
N VAL A 73 21.68 -48.14 -18.02
CA VAL A 73 20.35 -47.81 -17.46
C VAL A 73 19.94 -48.77 -16.32
N LYS A 74 20.27 -50.06 -16.44
CA LYS A 74 20.01 -51.04 -15.37
C LYS A 74 20.89 -50.79 -14.16
N PHE A 75 22.16 -50.46 -14.38
CA PHE A 75 23.12 -50.15 -13.32
C PHE A 75 22.74 -48.87 -12.58
N GLU A 76 22.33 -47.81 -13.29
CA GLU A 76 21.82 -46.56 -12.69
C GLU A 76 20.59 -46.80 -11.80
N LYS A 77 19.63 -47.61 -12.28
CA LYS A 77 18.47 -48.03 -11.47
C LYS A 77 18.88 -48.78 -10.20
N LEU A 78 19.88 -49.66 -10.29
CA LEU A 78 20.40 -50.40 -9.15
C LEU A 78 21.13 -49.48 -8.16
N CYS A 79 21.95 -48.55 -8.66
CA CYS A 79 22.66 -47.55 -7.84
C CYS A 79 21.67 -46.66 -7.07
N ASN A 80 20.60 -46.20 -7.75
CA ASN A 80 19.53 -45.45 -7.12
C ASN A 80 18.83 -46.28 -6.03
N LEU A 81 18.43 -47.51 -6.35
CA LEU A 81 17.80 -48.41 -5.38
C LEU A 81 18.68 -48.60 -4.13
N LYS A 82 19.98 -48.87 -4.32
CA LYS A 82 20.93 -49.08 -3.22
C LYS A 82 21.13 -47.82 -2.39
N SER A 83 21.27 -46.66 -3.03
CA SER A 83 21.38 -45.38 -2.32
C SER A 83 20.14 -45.07 -1.46
N HIS A 84 18.96 -45.40 -1.96
CA HIS A 84 17.71 -45.28 -1.20
C HIS A 84 17.67 -46.21 0.01
N LEU A 85 18.04 -47.50 -0.17
CA LEU A 85 18.09 -48.46 0.93
C LEU A 85 19.12 -48.06 2.01
N LEU A 86 20.28 -47.52 1.61
CA LEU A 86 21.28 -46.99 2.55
C LEU A 86 20.73 -45.82 3.37
N ARG A 87 20.06 -44.86 2.74
CA ARG A 87 19.42 -43.73 3.45
C ARG A 87 18.23 -44.18 4.32
N MET A 88 17.48 -45.18 3.89
CA MET A 88 16.43 -45.82 4.69
C MET A 88 17.03 -46.48 5.95
N THR A 89 18.19 -47.12 5.82
CA THR A 89 18.94 -47.71 6.95
C THR A 89 19.30 -46.65 7.99
N VAL A 90 19.80 -45.48 7.57
CA VAL A 90 20.09 -44.33 8.47
C VAL A 90 18.82 -43.92 9.22
N MET A 91 17.70 -43.81 8.51
CA MET A 91 16.40 -43.41 9.07
C MET A 91 15.91 -44.42 10.11
N LEU A 92 15.92 -45.72 9.81
CA LEU A 92 15.52 -46.77 10.75
C LEU A 92 16.37 -46.75 12.02
N ASN A 93 17.70 -46.63 11.87
CA ASN A 93 18.59 -46.54 13.02
C ASN A 93 18.34 -45.27 13.85
N THR A 94 18.05 -44.14 13.20
CA THR A 94 17.70 -42.85 13.85
C THR A 94 16.43 -42.98 14.68
N ILE A 95 15.39 -43.65 14.16
CA ILE A 95 14.17 -43.96 14.93
C ILE A 95 14.53 -44.83 16.14
N GLY A 96 15.35 -45.85 15.96
CA GLY A 96 15.81 -46.73 17.05
C GLY A 96 16.52 -45.97 18.17
N VAL A 97 17.43 -45.05 17.81
CA VAL A 97 18.15 -44.17 18.74
C VAL A 97 17.21 -43.26 19.53
N VAL A 98 16.25 -42.62 18.85
CA VAL A 98 15.27 -41.74 19.52
C VAL A 98 14.34 -42.52 20.45
N LYS A 99 13.93 -43.74 20.06
CA LYS A 99 13.13 -44.63 20.91
C LYS A 99 13.89 -45.05 22.18
N ARG A 100 15.17 -45.42 22.04
CA ARG A 100 16.05 -45.73 23.19
C ARG A 100 16.35 -44.53 24.07
N GLY A 101 16.44 -43.34 23.48
CA GLY A 101 16.79 -42.11 24.18
C GLY A 101 18.29 -41.88 24.34
N PHE A 102 19.16 -42.69 23.73
CA PHE A 102 20.62 -42.50 23.74
C PHE A 102 21.29 -43.16 22.53
N TYR A 103 22.55 -42.77 22.28
CA TYR A 103 23.46 -43.46 21.35
C TYR A 103 24.88 -43.51 21.95
N ARG A 104 25.76 -44.30 21.33
CA ARG A 104 27.15 -44.46 21.78
C ARG A 104 28.14 -44.01 20.72
N ILE A 105 29.25 -43.44 21.18
CA ILE A 105 30.45 -43.14 20.39
C ILE A 105 31.62 -43.79 21.11
N GLY A 106 32.10 -44.92 20.59
CA GLY A 106 33.00 -45.80 21.34
C GLY A 106 32.35 -46.23 22.67
N GLU A 107 33.05 -46.05 23.78
CA GLU A 107 32.53 -46.36 25.13
C GLU A 107 31.64 -45.26 25.72
N LYS A 108 31.57 -44.08 25.08
CA LYS A 108 30.83 -42.93 25.60
C LYS A 108 29.35 -43.03 25.24
N GLU A 109 28.50 -43.06 26.25
CA GLU A 109 27.04 -42.97 26.09
C GLU A 109 26.56 -41.51 26.11
N ILE A 110 25.76 -41.12 25.13
CA ILE A 110 25.20 -39.77 24.98
C ILE A 110 23.68 -39.86 25.05
N ASN A 111 23.12 -39.29 26.10
CA ASN A 111 21.68 -39.26 26.36
C ASN A 111 20.98 -38.13 25.59
N LEU A 112 19.87 -38.47 24.94
CA LEU A 112 18.96 -37.55 24.27
C LEU A 112 17.89 -37.05 25.25
N LYS A 113 17.42 -35.81 25.07
CA LYS A 113 16.39 -35.17 25.91
C LYS A 113 15.25 -34.65 25.02
N PRO A 114 14.37 -35.52 24.50
CA PRO A 114 13.35 -35.13 23.52
C PRO A 114 12.14 -34.36 24.10
N ASP A 115 12.05 -34.24 25.43
CA ASP A 115 10.82 -33.82 26.15
C ASP A 115 10.40 -32.35 25.95
N ARG A 116 11.17 -31.57 25.18
CA ARG A 116 10.92 -30.13 24.94
C ARG A 116 10.21 -29.83 23.63
N LEU A 117 9.82 -30.86 22.89
CA LEU A 117 9.29 -30.69 21.54
C LEU A 117 7.91 -30.01 21.54
N LYS A 118 7.85 -28.84 20.91
CA LYS A 118 6.62 -28.07 20.69
C LYS A 118 6.37 -27.94 19.20
N THR A 119 5.16 -28.28 18.76
CA THR A 119 4.73 -28.13 17.36
C THR A 119 3.54 -27.18 17.29
N ILE A 120 3.57 -26.20 16.39
CA ILE A 120 2.48 -25.25 16.17
C ILE A 120 2.10 -25.27 14.69
N LEU A 121 0.85 -25.62 14.40
CA LEU A 121 0.24 -25.52 13.09
C LEU A 121 -0.30 -24.10 12.87
N TYR A 122 0.07 -23.51 11.74
CA TYR A 122 -0.45 -22.25 11.21
C TYR A 122 -1.16 -22.50 9.88
N ASP A 123 -2.44 -22.16 9.76
CA ASP A 123 -3.24 -22.26 8.53
C ASP A 123 -3.83 -20.90 8.13
N HIS A 124 -4.64 -20.86 7.06
CA HIS A 124 -5.31 -19.65 6.59
C HIS A 124 -6.19 -18.91 7.62
N LYS A 125 -6.62 -19.57 8.71
CA LYS A 125 -7.42 -18.94 9.78
C LYS A 125 -6.55 -18.42 10.92
N SER A 126 -5.29 -18.83 10.99
CA SER A 126 -4.39 -18.44 12.06
C SER A 126 -4.10 -16.94 12.08
N LYS A 127 -4.28 -16.33 13.26
CA LYS A 127 -3.92 -14.94 13.53
C LYS A 127 -2.69 -14.91 14.44
N LEU A 128 -1.56 -14.41 13.94
CA LEU A 128 -0.32 -14.31 14.70
C LEU A 128 -0.40 -13.20 15.74
N GLN A 129 -0.98 -12.05 15.40
CA GLN A 129 -1.08 -10.93 16.34
C GLN A 129 -2.30 -10.07 16.07
N ARG A 130 -2.92 -9.55 17.14
CA ARG A 130 -4.01 -8.58 17.04
C ARG A 130 -3.49 -7.20 16.66
N GLY A 131 -4.24 -6.51 15.81
CA GLY A 131 -4.01 -5.11 15.46
C GLY A 131 -4.09 -4.22 16.70
N LYS A 132 -3.39 -3.10 16.64
CA LYS A 132 -3.30 -2.13 17.73
C LYS A 132 -3.03 -0.73 17.20
N THR A 133 -3.45 0.28 17.95
CA THR A 133 -3.03 1.67 17.71
C THR A 133 -1.73 1.93 18.48
N ILE A 134 -0.72 2.47 17.80
CA ILE A 134 0.58 2.84 18.37
C ILE A 134 0.93 4.29 18.01
N SER A 135 1.81 4.92 18.77
CA SER A 135 2.38 6.20 18.37
C SER A 135 3.31 6.04 17.17
N LEU A 136 3.36 7.05 16.30
CA LEU A 136 4.21 7.13 15.12
C LEU A 136 5.70 6.85 15.43
N SER A 137 6.19 7.30 16.59
CA SER A 137 7.57 7.07 17.04
C SER A 137 7.90 5.59 17.20
N HIS A 138 7.00 4.82 17.81
CA HIS A 138 7.16 3.38 17.98
C HIS A 138 7.02 2.58 16.68
N ALA A 139 6.36 3.14 15.65
CA ALA A 139 6.21 2.48 14.35
C ALA A 139 7.51 2.48 13.54
N THR A 140 8.46 3.36 13.88
CA THR A 140 9.78 3.47 13.26
C THR A 140 10.91 2.84 14.08
N GLU A 141 10.58 2.21 15.22
CA GLU A 141 11.56 1.48 16.04
C GLU A 141 11.73 0.06 15.50
N PHE A 142 12.81 -0.15 14.76
CA PHE A 142 13.22 -1.47 14.30
C PHE A 142 14.12 -2.13 15.35
N PRO A 143 13.98 -3.44 15.61
CA PRO A 143 14.87 -4.16 16.53
C PRO A 143 16.36 -4.06 16.18
N TYR A 144 16.67 -3.90 14.89
CA TYR A 144 18.03 -3.78 14.38
C TYR A 144 18.15 -2.61 13.40
N THR A 145 19.31 -1.97 13.38
CA THR A 145 19.65 -0.87 12.45
C THR A 145 19.71 -1.32 11.00
N SER A 146 20.01 -2.61 10.78
CA SER A 146 20.12 -3.23 9.47
C SER A 146 19.91 -4.75 9.58
N THR A 147 19.62 -5.37 8.45
CA THR A 147 19.61 -6.83 8.26
C THR A 147 20.73 -7.21 7.33
N SER A 148 21.64 -8.07 7.80
CA SER A 148 22.74 -8.58 6.98
C SER A 148 22.37 -9.92 6.35
N VAL A 149 22.64 -10.07 5.06
CA VAL A 149 22.31 -11.27 4.26
C VAL A 149 23.58 -11.89 3.70
N SER A 150 23.71 -13.21 3.86
CA SER A 150 24.82 -13.99 3.31
C SER A 150 24.32 -15.25 2.63
N VAL A 151 25.02 -15.69 1.59
CA VAL A 151 24.75 -16.93 0.88
C VAL A 151 25.97 -17.82 0.97
N VAL A 152 25.80 -19.01 1.57
CA VAL A 152 26.90 -19.93 1.86
C VAL A 152 26.62 -21.30 1.25
N ASN A 153 27.66 -21.92 0.70
CA ASN A 153 27.61 -23.30 0.22
C ASN A 153 27.93 -24.24 1.38
N GLU A 154 26.98 -24.36 2.31
CA GLU A 154 27.19 -25.04 3.59
C GLU A 154 25.89 -25.70 4.07
N ASP A 155 26.00 -26.71 4.92
CA ASP A 155 24.87 -27.37 5.57
C ASP A 155 24.09 -26.43 6.50
N CYS A 156 22.76 -26.50 6.46
CA CYS A 156 21.90 -25.62 7.23
C CYS A 156 22.05 -25.78 8.75
N PHE A 157 22.38 -26.97 9.29
CA PHE A 157 22.63 -27.12 10.72
C PHE A 157 24.01 -26.59 11.13
N ILE A 158 25.01 -26.64 10.25
CA ILE A 158 26.31 -26.00 10.50
C ILE A 158 26.14 -24.48 10.60
N VAL A 159 25.41 -23.87 9.66
CA VAL A 159 25.08 -22.44 9.69
C VAL A 159 24.26 -22.07 10.94
N TYR A 160 23.28 -22.90 11.29
CA TYR A 160 22.49 -22.73 12.50
C TYR A 160 23.37 -22.72 13.76
N GLN A 161 24.24 -23.70 13.91
CA GLN A 161 25.14 -23.80 15.07
C GLN A 161 26.09 -22.60 15.15
N ASN A 162 26.62 -22.15 14.01
CA ASN A 162 27.46 -20.95 13.95
C ASN A 162 26.73 -19.70 14.42
N LEU A 163 25.45 -19.53 14.09
CA LEU A 163 24.64 -18.41 14.56
C LEU A 163 24.33 -18.52 16.06
N VAL A 164 24.01 -19.73 16.56
CA VAL A 164 23.83 -19.97 18.01
C VAL A 164 25.11 -19.62 18.78
N ASN A 165 26.27 -20.03 18.29
CA ASN A 165 27.58 -19.71 18.91
C ASN A 165 27.87 -18.20 18.94
N ARG A 166 27.26 -17.41 18.05
CA ARG A 166 27.30 -15.94 18.05
C ARG A 166 26.23 -15.29 18.95
N GLY A 167 25.53 -16.08 19.76
CA GLY A 167 24.46 -15.62 20.65
C GLY A 167 23.16 -15.23 19.95
N CYS A 168 22.95 -15.68 18.70
CA CYS A 168 21.71 -15.42 17.96
C CYS A 168 20.67 -16.52 18.25
N ARG A 169 19.41 -16.26 17.88
CA ARG A 169 18.28 -17.22 17.97
C ARG A 169 17.78 -17.59 16.57
N PRO A 170 18.54 -18.39 15.81
CA PRO A 170 18.18 -18.78 14.47
C PRO A 170 16.97 -19.73 14.41
N VAL A 171 16.34 -19.79 13.24
CA VAL A 171 15.37 -20.83 12.86
C VAL A 171 15.74 -21.41 11.50
N VAL A 172 15.69 -22.74 11.37
CA VAL A 172 15.96 -23.46 10.12
C VAL A 172 14.70 -23.50 9.27
N PHE A 173 14.83 -23.17 8.00
CA PHE A 173 13.75 -23.35 7.04
C PHE A 173 13.75 -24.79 6.51
N ASN A 174 12.68 -25.54 6.74
CA ASN A 174 12.43 -26.85 6.12
C ASN A 174 11.61 -26.65 4.83
N VAL A 175 12.22 -26.96 3.67
CA VAL A 175 11.57 -26.93 2.36
C VAL A 175 10.66 -28.15 2.24
N ALA A 176 9.50 -28.07 2.89
CA ALA A 176 8.67 -29.22 3.16
C ALA A 176 7.93 -29.73 1.91
N ASN A 177 7.62 -31.02 1.90
CA ASN A 177 6.67 -31.62 0.99
C ASN A 177 5.23 -31.27 1.42
N ALA A 178 4.36 -30.85 0.49
CA ALA A 178 2.99 -30.45 0.84
C ALA A 178 2.10 -31.62 1.32
N ALA A 179 2.38 -32.85 0.90
CA ALA A 179 1.48 -33.99 1.07
C ALA A 179 1.90 -34.92 2.22
N SER A 180 3.19 -35.03 2.52
CA SER A 180 3.70 -36.02 3.46
C SER A 180 4.81 -35.45 4.34
N PRO A 181 4.81 -35.72 5.66
CA PRO A 181 5.85 -35.25 6.55
C PRO A 181 7.20 -35.86 6.19
N GLY A 182 8.24 -35.02 6.12
CA GLY A 182 9.59 -35.47 5.81
C GLY A 182 9.78 -35.91 4.36
N GLY A 183 8.83 -35.60 3.48
CA GLY A 183 8.89 -35.94 2.06
C GLY A 183 9.07 -37.45 1.84
N GLY A 184 10.21 -37.82 1.28
CA GLY A 184 10.57 -39.20 0.99
C GLY A 184 11.54 -39.85 1.96
N TYR A 185 11.69 -39.33 3.18
CA TYR A 185 12.71 -39.84 4.11
C TYR A 185 12.50 -41.32 4.45
N LYS A 186 11.23 -41.80 4.46
CA LYS A 186 10.84 -43.21 4.62
C LYS A 186 11.30 -44.11 3.46
N ARG A 187 11.46 -43.54 2.26
CA ARG A 187 11.88 -44.23 1.03
C ARG A 187 13.36 -44.02 0.68
N GLY A 188 14.09 -43.27 1.51
CA GLY A 188 15.50 -42.96 1.26
C GLY A 188 15.77 -41.84 0.26
N ASP A 189 14.78 -40.97 0.01
CA ASP A 189 14.97 -39.82 -0.89
C ASP A 189 16.02 -38.83 -0.30
N GLY A 190 16.76 -38.14 -1.16
CA GLY A 190 17.98 -37.41 -0.81
C GLY A 190 17.90 -35.89 -0.92
N ALA A 191 16.84 -35.24 -0.41
CA ALA A 191 16.71 -33.79 -0.40
C ALA A 191 16.95 -33.19 1.01
N GLN A 192 16.81 -31.86 1.12
CA GLN A 192 17.04 -31.12 2.35
C GLN A 192 16.12 -31.59 3.49
N GLU A 193 14.81 -31.64 3.25
CA GLU A 193 13.82 -32.09 4.24
C GLU A 193 14.16 -33.48 4.80
N GLU A 194 14.45 -34.44 3.92
CA GLU A 194 14.77 -35.81 4.32
C GLU A 194 16.04 -35.89 5.17
N THR A 195 17.02 -35.03 4.88
CA THR A 195 18.26 -34.92 5.64
C THR A 195 18.00 -34.36 7.05
N LEU A 196 17.10 -33.39 7.20
CA LEU A 196 16.68 -32.89 8.51
C LEU A 196 16.09 -34.03 9.35
N PHE A 197 15.22 -34.86 8.75
CA PHE A 197 14.57 -35.99 9.42
C PHE A 197 15.56 -37.09 9.80
N ARG A 198 16.50 -37.45 8.91
CA ARG A 198 17.52 -38.47 9.19
C ARG A 198 18.51 -38.07 10.28
N ARG A 199 18.72 -36.78 10.51
CA ARG A 199 19.76 -36.29 11.43
C ARG A 199 19.25 -35.87 12.81
N SER A 200 17.93 -35.92 13.03
CA SER A 200 17.29 -35.37 14.21
C SER A 200 16.05 -36.15 14.63
N ASN A 201 15.40 -35.71 15.70
CA ASN A 201 14.11 -36.25 16.13
C ASN A 201 12.89 -35.57 15.45
N TYR A 202 13.08 -34.89 14.30
CA TYR A 202 12.03 -34.09 13.66
C TYR A 202 10.77 -34.87 13.28
N PHE A 203 10.91 -36.17 13.01
CA PHE A 203 9.76 -37.04 12.77
C PHE A 203 8.77 -37.06 13.94
N GLN A 204 9.20 -36.90 15.20
CA GLN A 204 8.30 -36.81 16.36
C GLN A 204 7.38 -35.57 16.31
N SER A 205 7.80 -34.52 15.61
CA SER A 205 7.03 -33.27 15.45
C SER A 205 5.99 -33.39 14.34
N LEU A 206 6.40 -33.90 13.18
CA LEU A 206 5.63 -33.80 11.93
C LEU A 206 4.99 -35.12 11.49
N ASP A 207 5.61 -36.27 11.78
CA ASP A 207 5.12 -37.59 11.34
C ASP A 207 4.31 -38.28 12.44
N LEU A 208 3.00 -37.98 12.46
CA LEU A 208 2.05 -38.50 13.44
C LEU A 208 1.91 -40.03 13.39
N GLU A 209 2.27 -40.68 12.28
CA GLU A 209 2.20 -42.15 12.15
C GLU A 209 3.28 -42.85 12.98
N LEU A 210 4.38 -42.15 13.26
CA LEU A 210 5.50 -42.65 14.06
C LEU A 210 5.47 -42.14 15.50
N ASP A 211 4.37 -41.52 15.92
CA ASP A 211 4.17 -41.06 17.29
C ASP A 211 4.07 -42.26 18.24
N ASP A 212 5.03 -42.40 19.15
CA ASP A 212 5.09 -43.47 20.15
C ASP A 212 4.21 -43.17 21.38
N GLY A 213 3.36 -42.14 21.31
CA GLY A 213 2.44 -41.76 22.38
C GLY A 213 3.09 -40.95 23.49
N LYS A 214 4.35 -40.53 23.32
CA LYS A 214 4.99 -39.56 24.21
C LYS A 214 4.35 -38.18 24.02
N PRO A 215 4.13 -37.42 25.10
CA PRO A 215 3.43 -36.14 25.03
C PRO A 215 4.30 -35.10 24.32
N THR A 216 4.21 -35.03 22.99
CA THR A 216 4.67 -33.86 22.24
C THR A 216 3.60 -32.78 22.33
N ALA A 217 3.99 -31.57 22.71
CA ALA A 217 3.05 -30.48 22.89
C ALA A 217 2.68 -29.91 21.51
N ARG A 218 1.56 -30.37 20.94
CA ARG A 218 1.09 -29.97 19.62
C ARG A 218 -0.08 -28.98 19.75
N PHE A 219 0.03 -27.87 19.03
CA PHE A 219 -0.92 -26.78 19.06
C PHE A 219 -1.32 -26.34 17.65
N TYR A 220 -2.47 -25.69 17.58
CA TYR A 220 -2.93 -24.95 16.42
C TYR A 220 -3.15 -23.48 16.83
N CYS A 221 -2.63 -22.55 16.03
CA CYS A 221 -2.85 -21.13 16.25
C CYS A 221 -4.22 -20.73 15.67
N ASN A 222 -5.17 -20.36 16.52
CA ASN A 222 -6.51 -20.01 16.06
C ASN A 222 -6.63 -18.54 15.58
N SER A 223 -7.83 -18.15 15.19
CA SER A 223 -8.16 -16.80 14.73
C SER A 223 -8.19 -15.73 15.84
N ASN A 224 -8.09 -16.14 17.11
CA ASN A 224 -8.06 -15.26 18.28
C ASN A 224 -6.64 -14.95 18.78
N CYS A 225 -5.60 -15.50 18.14
CA CYS A 225 -4.20 -15.51 18.57
C CYS A 225 -3.86 -16.48 19.71
N ASP A 226 -4.72 -17.47 19.98
CA ASP A 226 -4.48 -18.43 21.05
C ASP A 226 -3.96 -19.76 20.47
N LEU A 227 -3.09 -20.43 21.24
CA LEU A 227 -2.62 -21.78 20.95
C LEU A 227 -3.60 -22.79 21.56
N ALA A 228 -4.44 -23.37 20.72
CA ALA A 228 -5.31 -24.48 21.12
C ALA A 228 -4.57 -25.81 20.97
N PRO A 229 -4.70 -26.78 21.89
CA PRO A 229 -4.11 -28.10 21.70
C PRO A 229 -4.72 -28.79 20.49
N LEU A 230 -3.89 -29.48 19.70
CA LEU A 230 -4.36 -30.33 18.60
C LEU A 230 -5.00 -31.61 19.16
N GLY A 231 -6.20 -31.93 18.70
CA GLY A 231 -6.92 -33.15 19.06
C GLY A 231 -6.37 -34.39 18.34
N LYS A 232 -6.71 -35.59 18.85
CA LYS A 232 -6.30 -36.89 18.27
C LYS A 232 -6.77 -37.12 16.82
N GLY A 233 -7.73 -36.34 16.32
CA GLY A 233 -8.23 -36.42 14.94
C GLY A 233 -7.68 -35.35 13.99
N ASP A 234 -6.94 -34.36 14.52
CA ASP A 234 -6.39 -33.28 13.70
C ASP A 234 -5.18 -33.77 12.92
N ARG A 235 -5.07 -33.29 11.68
CA ARG A 235 -3.97 -33.66 10.77
C ARG A 235 -3.06 -32.47 10.55
N LEU A 236 -1.75 -32.73 10.53
CA LEU A 236 -0.74 -31.76 10.11
C LEU A 236 -0.58 -31.71 8.58
N TYR A 237 -0.88 -32.83 7.91
CA TYR A 237 -0.74 -33.02 6.47
C TYR A 237 -2.04 -33.57 5.85
N PRO A 238 -2.34 -33.26 4.58
CA PRO A 238 -1.60 -32.34 3.70
C PRO A 238 -1.64 -30.89 4.23
N MET A 239 -0.57 -30.13 3.96
CA MET A 239 -0.43 -28.76 4.44
C MET A 239 -1.45 -27.85 3.74
N ASP A 240 -1.97 -26.87 4.48
CA ASP A 240 -2.74 -25.77 3.90
C ASP A 240 -1.87 -24.95 2.92
N GLU A 241 -2.47 -24.45 1.83
CA GLU A 241 -1.78 -23.79 0.72
C GLU A 241 -0.84 -22.67 1.18
N PHE A 242 -1.23 -21.87 2.18
CA PHE A 242 -0.38 -20.81 2.74
C PHE A 242 0.05 -21.10 4.19
N GLY A 243 -0.29 -22.29 4.69
CA GLY A 243 0.03 -22.73 6.03
C GLY A 243 1.51 -23.11 6.20
N ALA A 244 1.92 -23.16 7.47
CA ALA A 244 3.25 -23.58 7.88
C ALA A 244 3.15 -24.37 9.19
N ILE A 245 4.17 -25.17 9.48
CA ILE A 245 4.30 -25.84 10.77
C ILE A 245 5.60 -25.37 11.42
N TYR A 246 5.50 -24.81 12.62
CA TYR A 246 6.64 -24.40 13.43
C TYR A 246 6.96 -25.48 14.47
N SER A 247 8.23 -25.84 14.56
CA SER A 247 8.72 -26.86 15.50
C SER A 247 9.86 -26.28 16.32
N ALA A 248 9.75 -26.34 17.65
CA ALA A 248 10.78 -25.91 18.59
C ALA A 248 11.18 -27.06 19.52
N GLY A 249 12.43 -27.09 19.96
CA GLY A 249 12.91 -28.16 20.85
C GLY A 249 13.44 -29.39 20.10
N LEU A 250 13.78 -29.27 18.81
CA LEU A 250 14.38 -30.36 18.04
C LEU A 250 15.79 -30.66 18.55
N THR A 251 16.17 -31.93 18.49
CA THR A 251 17.53 -32.40 18.82
C THR A 251 18.18 -32.98 17.57
N VAL A 252 19.28 -32.38 17.12
CA VAL A 252 20.11 -32.85 16.02
C VAL A 252 21.32 -33.57 16.61
N PHE A 253 21.55 -34.81 16.19
CA PHE A 253 22.57 -35.67 16.80
C PHE A 253 23.41 -36.44 15.79
N ARG A 254 23.25 -36.16 14.49
CA ARG A 254 24.09 -36.71 13.42
C ARG A 254 24.70 -35.62 12.56
N GLN A 255 25.94 -35.88 12.14
CA GLN A 255 26.68 -35.13 11.14
C GLN A 255 26.07 -35.32 9.73
N PRO A 256 26.49 -34.52 8.73
CA PRO A 256 25.97 -34.61 7.36
C PRO A 256 26.31 -35.93 6.64
N GLU A 257 25.67 -36.19 5.49
CA GLU A 257 25.75 -37.48 4.75
C GLU A 257 27.19 -37.84 4.31
N ASP A 258 27.99 -36.85 3.95
CA ASP A 258 29.39 -37.00 3.53
C ASP A 258 30.33 -37.51 4.64
N THR A 259 29.91 -37.37 5.90
CA THR A 259 30.58 -37.98 7.08
C THR A 259 30.05 -39.37 7.42
N GLY A 260 29.10 -39.89 6.64
CA GLY A 260 28.42 -41.15 6.90
C GLY A 260 27.38 -41.07 8.01
N TYR A 261 26.78 -39.90 8.22
CA TYR A 261 25.81 -39.67 9.29
C TYR A 261 26.37 -40.01 10.68
N ALA A 262 27.66 -39.73 10.89
CA ALA A 262 28.34 -39.99 12.16
C ALA A 262 27.59 -39.30 13.31
N PHE A 263 27.52 -39.96 14.47
CA PHE A 263 26.94 -39.33 15.65
C PHE A 263 27.80 -38.15 16.14
N MET A 264 27.16 -37.16 16.73
CA MET A 264 27.82 -35.96 17.26
C MET A 264 28.28 -36.20 18.71
N ASP A 265 29.48 -35.80 19.11
CA ASP A 265 29.86 -35.90 20.54
C ASP A 265 29.04 -35.01 21.48
N ILE A 266 28.47 -33.95 20.91
CA ILE A 266 27.61 -32.96 21.55
C ILE A 266 26.42 -32.73 20.61
N PRO A 267 25.22 -33.27 20.92
CA PRO A 267 24.00 -32.95 20.17
C PRO A 267 23.68 -31.47 20.19
N MET A 268 23.06 -30.98 19.11
CA MET A 268 22.44 -29.67 19.09
C MET A 268 21.03 -29.78 19.66
N TYR A 269 20.79 -29.17 20.81
CA TYR A 269 19.48 -29.13 21.45
C TYR A 269 18.73 -27.83 21.13
N ASP A 270 17.42 -27.83 21.37
CA ASP A 270 16.55 -26.66 21.24
C ASP A 270 16.55 -26.03 19.82
N VAL A 271 16.81 -26.86 18.80
CA VAL A 271 16.76 -26.42 17.40
C VAL A 271 15.32 -26.09 17.02
N CYS A 272 15.14 -24.98 16.33
CA CYS A 272 13.85 -24.51 15.85
C CYS A 272 13.78 -24.58 14.32
N ALA A 273 12.64 -24.99 13.77
CA ALA A 273 12.42 -25.09 12.34
C ALA A 273 11.02 -24.62 11.91
N ILE A 274 10.92 -24.09 10.69
CA ILE A 274 9.65 -23.77 10.02
C ILE A 274 9.54 -24.63 8.77
N ALA A 275 8.53 -25.50 8.71
CA ALA A 275 8.17 -26.26 7.53
C ALA A 275 7.14 -25.48 6.70
N MET A 276 7.45 -25.27 5.41
CA MET A 276 6.50 -24.75 4.43
C MET A 276 6.79 -25.31 3.04
N ALA A 277 5.74 -25.65 2.30
CA ALA A 277 5.86 -26.27 0.99
C ALA A 277 5.85 -25.27 -0.17
N ALA A 278 6.80 -25.44 -1.10
CA ALA A 278 6.81 -24.75 -2.39
C ALA A 278 5.82 -25.40 -3.38
N TYR A 279 5.51 -24.69 -4.45
CA TYR A 279 4.76 -25.27 -5.57
C TYR A 279 5.59 -26.35 -6.27
N ARG A 280 4.95 -27.47 -6.62
CA ARG A 280 5.54 -28.52 -7.44
C ARG A 280 5.25 -28.22 -8.91
N ASP A 281 6.29 -28.24 -9.75
CA ASP A 281 6.20 -28.04 -11.20
C ASP A 281 5.32 -26.83 -11.59
N PRO A 282 5.57 -25.63 -11.02
CA PRO A 282 4.73 -24.46 -11.29
C PRO A 282 4.79 -24.06 -12.76
N LYS A 283 3.68 -23.54 -13.29
CA LYS A 283 3.63 -23.03 -14.67
C LYS A 283 4.60 -21.86 -14.83
N LEU A 284 5.35 -21.87 -15.93
CA LEU A 284 6.33 -20.84 -16.27
C LEU A 284 5.92 -20.06 -17.53
N GLU A 285 6.34 -18.79 -17.58
CA GLU A 285 6.31 -17.88 -18.74
C GLU A 285 7.71 -17.27 -18.90
N SER A 286 8.40 -17.59 -19.99
CA SER A 286 9.79 -17.14 -20.24
C SER A 286 10.75 -17.42 -19.08
N ASP A 287 10.76 -18.66 -18.58
CA ASP A 287 11.57 -19.14 -17.45
C ASP A 287 11.28 -18.47 -16.10
N LEU A 288 10.16 -17.77 -15.99
CA LEU A 288 9.67 -17.14 -14.75
C LEU A 288 8.34 -17.77 -14.33
N LEU A 289 8.06 -17.77 -13.03
CA LEU A 289 6.74 -18.15 -12.52
C LEU A 289 5.67 -17.23 -13.12
N THR A 290 4.51 -17.79 -13.49
CA THR A 290 3.34 -16.95 -13.84
C THR A 290 2.95 -16.06 -12.65
N SER A 291 2.18 -15.00 -12.91
CA SER A 291 1.74 -14.05 -11.88
C SER A 291 1.09 -14.72 -10.67
N GLN A 292 0.26 -15.75 -10.89
CA GLN A 292 -0.39 -16.52 -9.82
C GLN A 292 0.65 -17.19 -8.90
N TYR A 293 1.57 -17.97 -9.47
CA TYR A 293 2.59 -18.69 -8.70
C TYR A 293 3.61 -17.74 -8.07
N SER A 294 3.99 -16.66 -8.76
CA SER A 294 4.88 -15.63 -8.22
C SER A 294 4.31 -14.97 -6.96
N LEU A 295 3.03 -14.59 -6.99
CA LEU A 295 2.34 -13.98 -5.84
C LEU A 295 2.09 -14.99 -4.72
N GLY A 296 1.74 -16.23 -5.05
CA GLY A 296 1.60 -17.31 -4.07
C GLY A 296 2.93 -17.61 -3.36
N THR A 297 4.03 -17.71 -4.10
CA THR A 297 5.37 -17.92 -3.56
C THR A 297 5.81 -16.75 -2.69
N ARG A 298 5.54 -15.50 -3.11
CA ARG A 298 5.80 -14.33 -2.27
C ARG A 298 5.09 -14.44 -0.92
N LYS A 299 3.80 -14.79 -0.90
CA LYS A 299 3.02 -14.95 0.35
C LYS A 299 3.56 -16.05 1.25
N LYS A 300 3.93 -17.19 0.67
CA LYS A 300 4.61 -18.29 1.40
C LYS A 300 5.87 -17.75 2.09
N ILE A 301 6.73 -17.04 1.36
CA ILE A 301 7.94 -16.43 1.92
C ILE A 301 7.61 -15.38 3.00
N GLU A 302 6.62 -14.51 2.78
CA GLU A 302 6.17 -13.54 3.78
C GLU A 302 5.65 -14.22 5.06
N ASN A 303 4.93 -15.34 4.95
CA ASN A 303 4.44 -16.10 6.09
C ASN A 303 5.59 -16.75 6.88
N ILE A 304 6.64 -17.26 6.22
CA ILE A 304 7.85 -17.75 6.89
C ILE A 304 8.47 -16.65 7.76
N PHE A 305 8.64 -15.45 7.20
CA PHE A 305 9.21 -14.30 7.93
C PHE A 305 8.30 -13.85 9.06
N ALA A 306 6.99 -13.77 8.83
CA ALA A 306 6.02 -13.37 9.85
C ALA A 306 6.00 -14.35 11.03
N ILE A 307 6.01 -15.66 10.77
CA ILE A 307 6.03 -16.70 11.79
C ILE A 307 7.35 -16.65 12.57
N ALA A 308 8.50 -16.56 11.89
CA ALA A 308 9.79 -16.48 12.54
C ALA A 308 9.89 -15.28 13.49
N TYR A 309 9.46 -14.10 13.03
CA TYR A 309 9.45 -12.90 13.85
C TYR A 309 8.46 -13.01 15.02
N HIS A 310 7.27 -13.57 14.78
CA HIS A 310 6.28 -13.82 15.82
C HIS A 310 6.82 -14.75 16.93
N GLN A 311 7.56 -15.80 16.53
CA GLN A 311 8.26 -16.74 17.42
C GLN A 311 9.55 -16.17 18.03
N LYS A 312 9.83 -14.88 17.82
CA LYS A 312 10.97 -14.14 18.40
C LYS A 312 12.33 -14.61 17.91
N HIS A 313 12.42 -15.16 16.70
CA HIS A 313 13.72 -15.38 16.06
C HIS A 313 14.31 -14.05 15.59
N ASP A 314 15.62 -13.92 15.77
CA ASP A 314 16.38 -12.77 15.26
C ASP A 314 17.15 -13.09 13.97
N SER A 315 17.25 -14.37 13.62
CA SER A 315 18.04 -14.83 12.49
C SER A 315 17.34 -15.94 11.73
N LEU A 316 17.51 -15.98 10.40
CA LEU A 316 16.91 -16.98 9.52
C LEU A 316 18.00 -17.81 8.84
N VAL A 317 17.84 -19.13 8.82
CA VAL A 317 18.64 -20.03 7.98
C VAL A 317 17.72 -20.59 6.88
N LEU A 318 17.76 -19.95 5.73
CA LEU A 318 16.93 -20.22 4.55
C LEU A 318 17.65 -21.12 3.54
N SER A 319 16.93 -21.55 2.50
CA SER A 319 17.46 -22.36 1.40
C SER A 319 16.83 -21.95 0.05
N ALA A 320 17.23 -22.61 -1.04
CA ALA A 320 16.70 -22.38 -2.38
C ALA A 320 15.29 -22.95 -2.54
N PHE A 321 14.28 -22.20 -2.06
CA PHE A 321 12.90 -22.67 -1.90
C PHE A 321 12.31 -23.27 -3.19
N GLY A 322 12.07 -24.58 -3.20
CA GLY A 322 11.50 -25.32 -4.32
C GLY A 322 12.38 -25.43 -5.58
N CYS A 323 13.65 -25.02 -5.52
CA CYS A 323 14.55 -24.91 -6.67
C CYS A 323 15.25 -26.24 -7.05
N GLY A 324 14.97 -27.34 -6.33
CA GLY A 324 15.45 -28.69 -6.64
C GLY A 324 14.33 -29.53 -7.26
N ALA A 325 13.97 -30.64 -6.62
CA ALA A 325 12.94 -31.60 -7.08
C ALA A 325 11.56 -30.99 -7.40
N LEU A 326 11.25 -29.79 -6.89
CA LEU A 326 9.98 -29.09 -7.13
C LEU A 326 10.02 -28.15 -8.35
N ARG A 327 11.19 -28.00 -9.00
CA ARG A 327 11.38 -27.33 -10.31
C ARG A 327 10.92 -25.87 -10.36
N ASN A 328 11.14 -25.11 -9.29
CA ASN A 328 10.94 -23.65 -9.30
C ASN A 328 12.16 -22.94 -9.92
N PRO A 329 11.96 -21.82 -10.66
CA PRO A 329 13.05 -21.10 -11.32
C PRO A 329 13.90 -20.32 -10.30
N PRO A 330 15.17 -20.68 -10.09
CA PRO A 330 15.95 -20.18 -8.93
C PRO A 330 16.18 -18.67 -8.97
N LYS A 331 16.33 -18.10 -10.17
CA LYS A 331 16.51 -16.65 -10.37
C LYS A 331 15.31 -15.88 -9.84
N HIS A 332 14.10 -16.35 -10.16
CA HIS A 332 12.88 -15.68 -9.76
C HIS A 332 12.65 -15.85 -8.26
N ILE A 333 12.90 -17.05 -7.71
CA ILE A 333 12.79 -17.28 -6.26
C ILE A 333 13.74 -16.38 -5.46
N ALA A 334 15.01 -16.28 -5.85
CA ALA A 334 15.97 -15.38 -5.20
C ALA A 334 15.51 -13.91 -5.28
N THR A 335 14.91 -13.50 -6.39
CA THR A 335 14.39 -12.14 -6.56
C THR A 335 13.16 -11.88 -5.68
N ILE A 336 12.27 -12.87 -5.52
CA ILE A 336 11.14 -12.80 -4.57
C ILE A 336 11.67 -12.68 -3.13
N PHE A 337 12.64 -13.51 -2.73
CA PHE A 337 13.28 -13.39 -1.42
C PHE A 337 13.86 -11.99 -1.20
N LYS A 338 14.60 -11.45 -2.17
CA LYS A 338 15.15 -10.08 -2.10
C LYS A 338 14.07 -9.05 -1.76
N SER A 339 12.92 -9.14 -2.44
CA SER A 339 11.81 -8.21 -2.23
C SER A 339 11.12 -8.35 -0.87
N VAL A 340 11.13 -9.54 -0.26
CA VAL A 340 10.62 -9.75 1.10
C VAL A 340 11.66 -9.32 2.15
N ILE A 341 12.94 -9.54 1.89
CA ILE A 341 14.03 -9.02 2.74
C ILE A 341 13.97 -7.49 2.81
N GLU A 342 13.77 -6.81 1.68
CA GLU A 342 13.58 -5.35 1.65
C GLU A 342 12.37 -4.90 2.51
N GLN A 343 11.29 -5.68 2.55
CA GLN A 343 10.11 -5.41 3.39
C GLN A 343 10.37 -5.65 4.88
N TYR A 344 11.23 -6.61 5.24
CA TYR A 344 11.54 -7.04 6.60
C TYR A 344 12.88 -6.48 7.12
N ALA A 345 13.49 -5.51 6.44
CA ALA A 345 14.73 -4.87 6.87
C ALA A 345 14.61 -4.36 8.32
N GLY A 346 15.60 -4.69 9.16
CA GLY A 346 15.69 -4.39 10.59
C GLY A 346 14.85 -5.25 11.52
N TYR A 347 14.02 -6.17 11.02
CA TYR A 347 13.31 -7.14 11.89
C TYR A 347 14.16 -8.36 12.23
N PHE A 348 15.15 -8.66 11.40
CA PHE A 348 16.13 -9.73 11.61
C PHE A 348 17.54 -9.16 11.61
N LYS A 349 18.40 -9.69 12.47
CA LYS A 349 19.82 -9.37 12.51
C LYS A 349 20.55 -10.01 11.33
N TYR A 350 20.31 -11.30 11.11
CA TYR A 350 20.99 -12.10 10.10
C TYR A 350 20.05 -12.97 9.28
N ILE A 351 20.24 -13.00 7.96
CA ILE A 351 19.58 -13.95 7.06
C ILE A 351 20.67 -14.70 6.29
N TYR A 352 20.77 -16.00 6.53
CA TYR A 352 21.70 -16.86 5.81
C TYR A 352 20.94 -17.76 4.85
N PHE A 353 21.35 -17.81 3.59
CA PHE A 353 20.93 -18.84 2.65
C PHE A 353 21.99 -19.95 2.66
N ALA A 354 21.67 -21.07 3.31
CA ALA A 354 22.46 -22.29 3.32
C ALA A 354 22.06 -23.17 2.13
N ILE A 355 22.84 -23.12 1.05
CA ILE A 355 22.53 -23.77 -0.22
C ILE A 355 23.67 -24.73 -0.56
N ALA A 356 23.51 -26.00 -0.19
CA ALA A 356 24.32 -27.08 -0.71
C ALA A 356 23.74 -27.51 -2.08
N ASP A 357 24.53 -27.35 -3.15
CA ASP A 357 24.16 -27.89 -4.46
C ASP A 357 24.24 -29.43 -4.41
N ASP A 358 23.11 -30.11 -4.57
CA ASP A 358 23.00 -31.58 -4.58
C ASP A 358 22.89 -32.13 -6.01
N HIS A 359 22.59 -33.43 -6.15
CA HIS A 359 22.34 -34.07 -7.45
C HIS A 359 21.10 -33.52 -8.21
N ASN A 360 20.28 -32.68 -7.58
CA ASN A 360 19.17 -31.97 -8.24
C ASN A 360 19.59 -30.59 -8.77
N ALA A 361 20.80 -30.12 -8.43
CA ALA A 361 21.42 -28.95 -9.04
C ALA A 361 21.96 -29.28 -10.44
N GLY A 362 21.97 -28.30 -11.35
CA GLY A 362 22.53 -28.51 -12.70
C GLY A 362 21.55 -29.02 -13.77
N GLN A 363 20.24 -29.12 -13.48
CA GLN A 363 19.21 -29.48 -14.46
C GLN A 363 18.93 -28.33 -15.45
N ASP A 364 18.11 -28.56 -16.50
CA ASP A 364 17.80 -27.58 -17.56
C ASP A 364 17.40 -26.19 -17.03
N LEU A 365 16.66 -26.14 -15.92
CA LEU A 365 16.22 -24.89 -15.28
C LEU A 365 17.33 -24.18 -14.49
N ASN A 366 18.42 -24.86 -14.15
CA ASN A 366 19.56 -24.30 -13.44
C ASN A 366 20.89 -25.01 -13.73
N PRO A 367 21.45 -24.83 -14.93
CA PRO A 367 22.66 -25.54 -15.38
C PRO A 367 23.91 -25.20 -14.55
N THR A 368 23.88 -24.14 -13.74
CA THR A 368 25.04 -23.68 -12.94
C THR A 368 24.92 -23.96 -11.44
N GLY A 369 23.86 -24.64 -10.99
CA GLY A 369 23.58 -24.87 -9.57
C GLY A 369 22.91 -23.69 -8.87
N ASN A 370 22.23 -23.95 -7.75
CA ASN A 370 21.43 -22.96 -7.02
C ASN A 370 22.30 -21.95 -6.28
N TYR A 371 23.41 -22.43 -5.69
CA TYR A 371 24.29 -21.61 -4.88
C TYR A 371 24.81 -20.38 -5.63
N ARG A 372 25.44 -20.57 -6.80
CA ARG A 372 26.08 -19.47 -7.55
C ARG A 372 25.12 -18.33 -7.86
N LEU A 373 23.88 -18.67 -8.23
CA LEU A 373 22.86 -17.71 -8.61
C LEU A 373 22.35 -16.92 -7.40
N PHE A 374 22.03 -17.60 -6.30
CA PHE A 374 21.62 -16.94 -5.06
C PHE A 374 22.76 -16.07 -4.54
N HIS A 375 23.99 -16.57 -4.54
CA HIS A 375 25.17 -15.82 -4.12
C HIS A 375 25.32 -14.53 -4.91
N LYS A 376 25.22 -14.58 -6.24
CA LYS A 376 25.28 -13.38 -7.08
C LYS A 376 24.18 -12.35 -6.77
N LEU A 377 22.98 -12.79 -6.38
CA LEU A 377 21.82 -11.91 -6.21
C LEU A 377 21.63 -11.38 -4.79
N LEU A 378 22.06 -12.15 -3.78
CA LEU A 378 21.70 -11.96 -2.38
C LEU A 378 22.88 -11.92 -1.41
N ASP A 379 24.08 -12.36 -1.79
CA ASP A 379 25.22 -12.35 -0.88
C ASP A 379 25.73 -10.92 -0.61
N ASN A 380 26.22 -10.69 0.61
CA ASN A 380 26.68 -9.39 1.12
C ASN A 380 25.65 -8.26 0.98
N LEU A 381 24.35 -8.57 1.02
CA LEU A 381 23.33 -7.52 1.10
C LEU A 381 23.21 -7.03 2.54
N GLU A 382 23.44 -5.75 2.75
CA GLU A 382 23.05 -5.05 3.96
C GLU A 382 21.78 -4.25 3.65
N GLN A 383 20.70 -4.49 4.39
CA GLN A 383 19.41 -3.80 4.19
C GLN A 383 19.05 -3.02 5.44
N GLU A 384 19.12 -1.70 5.36
CA GLU A 384 18.64 -0.80 6.39
C GLU A 384 17.12 -0.60 6.28
N PRO A 385 16.41 -0.50 7.41
CA PRO A 385 15.02 -0.07 7.41
C PRO A 385 14.96 1.34 6.86
N LYS A 386 14.29 1.50 5.72
CA LYS A 386 14.09 2.83 5.16
C LYS A 386 13.05 3.55 6.02
N GLN A 387 13.31 4.80 6.41
CA GLN A 387 12.30 5.69 6.99
C GLN A 387 11.25 5.94 5.90
N GLN A 388 10.15 5.20 5.97
CA GLN A 388 9.08 5.28 5.00
C GLN A 388 8.02 6.25 5.57
N HIS A 389 7.57 7.25 4.81
CA HIS A 389 6.52 8.16 5.28
C HIS A 389 5.18 7.39 5.41
N LEU A 390 4.72 7.20 6.66
CA LEU A 390 3.84 6.12 7.12
C LEU A 390 2.34 6.27 6.79
N VAL A 391 1.97 6.21 5.50
CA VAL A 391 0.55 6.12 5.08
C VAL A 391 0.31 4.80 4.31
N ASP A 392 -0.63 3.96 4.76
CA ASP A 392 -1.06 2.67 4.13
C ASP A 392 0.05 1.69 3.67
N MET A 393 1.09 1.47 4.48
CA MET A 393 2.21 0.57 4.15
C MET A 393 2.18 -0.76 4.89
N MET A 394 2.80 -1.76 4.26
CA MET A 394 3.22 -2.99 4.91
C MET A 394 4.67 -2.83 5.37
N ILE A 395 4.93 -2.90 6.67
CA ILE A 395 6.27 -2.82 7.26
C ILE A 395 6.54 -4.11 8.04
N GLY A 396 7.50 -4.90 7.59
CA GLY A 396 7.66 -6.28 8.05
C GLY A 396 6.32 -7.04 7.99
N PRO A 397 5.80 -7.54 9.13
CA PRO A 397 4.52 -8.25 9.16
C PRO A 397 3.29 -7.31 9.27
N TRP A 398 3.48 -6.01 9.49
CA TRP A 398 2.40 -5.07 9.87
C TRP A 398 1.79 -4.35 8.68
N ARG A 399 0.45 -4.31 8.57
CA ARG A 399 -0.24 -3.36 7.70
C ARG A 399 -0.66 -2.14 8.50
N ILE A 400 -0.36 -0.96 7.98
CA ILE A 400 -0.84 0.32 8.52
C ILE A 400 -2.21 0.61 7.92
N LEU A 401 -3.23 0.85 8.75
CA LEU A 401 -4.62 1.06 8.33
C LEU A 401 -5.08 2.51 8.34
N ASN A 402 -4.51 3.38 9.17
CA ASN A 402 -4.82 4.82 9.17
C ASN A 402 -3.78 5.60 9.99
N GLN A 403 -3.51 6.85 9.60
CA GLN A 403 -2.77 7.83 10.39
C GLN A 403 -3.72 8.92 10.85
N LYS A 404 -3.92 9.05 12.16
CA LYS A 404 -4.71 10.16 12.72
C LYS A 404 -3.85 11.43 12.78
N PRO A 405 -4.45 12.63 12.72
CA PRO A 405 -3.74 13.92 12.90
C PRO A 405 -2.91 13.99 14.20
N SER A 406 -3.23 13.15 15.19
CA SER A 406 -2.60 13.06 16.52
C SER A 406 -1.24 12.34 16.58
N LYS A 407 -0.56 12.05 15.44
CA LYS A 407 0.68 11.22 15.39
C LYS A 407 0.48 9.78 15.88
N GLU A 408 -0.74 9.25 15.76
CA GLU A 408 -1.06 7.84 16.04
C GLU A 408 -1.28 7.05 14.73
N ILE A 409 -0.83 5.80 14.72
CA ILE A 409 -1.01 4.85 13.62
C ILE A 409 -1.81 3.66 14.11
N THR A 410 -2.84 3.28 13.35
CA THR A 410 -3.57 2.02 13.56
C THR A 410 -2.95 0.90 12.72
N LEU A 411 -2.56 -0.20 13.36
CA LEU A 411 -2.04 -1.40 12.69
C LEU A 411 -3.14 -2.46 12.54
N SER A 412 -3.14 -3.20 11.44
CA SER A 412 -4.02 -4.36 11.23
C SER A 412 -3.58 -5.55 12.07
N ASP A 413 -4.46 -6.55 12.15
CA ASP A 413 -4.07 -7.89 12.57
C ASP A 413 -2.94 -8.44 11.67
N ILE A 414 -2.01 -9.18 12.27
CA ILE A 414 -1.06 -10.04 11.54
C ILE A 414 -1.69 -11.42 11.44
N ARG A 415 -1.95 -11.89 10.23
CA ARG A 415 -2.58 -13.19 9.92
C ARG A 415 -1.77 -13.94 8.89
N ILE A 416 -1.91 -15.26 8.86
CA ILE A 416 -1.45 -16.05 7.72
C ILE A 416 -2.23 -15.60 6.49
N ARG A 417 -1.51 -15.13 5.48
CA ARG A 417 -2.12 -14.53 4.30
C ARG A 417 -2.74 -15.61 3.41
N TYR A 418 -4.06 -15.56 3.22
CA TYR A 418 -4.79 -16.55 2.40
C TYR A 418 -5.60 -15.95 1.25
N SER A 419 -5.85 -14.65 1.25
CA SER A 419 -6.65 -14.01 0.20
C SER A 419 -5.96 -14.13 -1.15
N TYR A 420 -6.72 -14.29 -2.23
CA TYR A 420 -6.16 -14.40 -3.58
C TYR A 420 -5.53 -13.07 -4.01
N PRO A 421 -4.46 -13.07 -4.82
CA PRO A 421 -3.95 -11.81 -5.35
C PRO A 421 -5.02 -11.10 -6.19
N CYS A 422 -5.17 -9.80 -6.00
CA CYS A 422 -5.99 -8.99 -6.90
C CYS A 422 -5.50 -9.15 -8.34
N PHE A 423 -6.41 -9.37 -9.28
CA PHE A 423 -6.09 -9.49 -10.71
C PHE A 423 -5.35 -8.25 -11.25
N HIS A 424 -5.65 -7.07 -10.71
CA HIS A 424 -5.01 -5.81 -11.07
C HIS A 424 -3.69 -5.54 -10.31
N GLY A 425 -3.33 -6.39 -9.35
CA GLY A 425 -2.04 -6.37 -8.64
C GLY A 425 -1.68 -4.99 -8.07
N GLY A 426 -0.49 -4.50 -8.43
CA GLY A 426 0.01 -3.19 -8.02
C GLY A 426 -0.71 -1.98 -8.64
N LYS A 427 -1.59 -2.22 -9.63
CA LYS A 427 -2.37 -1.22 -10.38
C LYS A 427 -3.88 -1.32 -10.08
N CYS A 428 -4.23 -1.94 -8.97
CA CYS A 428 -5.63 -2.04 -8.56
C CYS A 428 -6.18 -0.66 -8.20
N ASN A 429 -7.34 -0.30 -8.76
CA ASN A 429 -8.05 0.94 -8.43
C ASN A 429 -9.06 0.74 -7.27
N ASP A 430 -9.30 -0.50 -6.84
CA ASP A 430 -10.26 -0.87 -5.80
C ASP A 430 -9.60 -1.02 -4.41
N LEU A 431 -8.45 -0.37 -4.19
CA LEU A 431 -7.70 -0.41 -2.92
C LEU A 431 -8.49 0.18 -1.74
N ASN A 432 -9.50 0.97 -2.07
CA ASN A 432 -10.38 1.64 -1.14
C ASN A 432 -11.71 0.91 -0.95
N ASN A 433 -11.95 -0.18 -1.68
CA ASN A 433 -13.12 -1.02 -1.50
C ASN A 433 -12.82 -2.07 -0.41
N GLU A 434 -13.45 -1.90 0.76
CA GLU A 434 -13.23 -2.78 1.92
C GLU A 434 -13.59 -4.24 1.62
N GLN A 435 -14.65 -4.48 0.84
CA GLN A 435 -15.04 -5.83 0.44
C GLN A 435 -13.97 -6.45 -0.48
N HIS A 436 -13.49 -5.69 -1.48
CA HIS A 436 -12.41 -6.12 -2.35
C HIS A 436 -11.12 -6.42 -1.56
N CYS A 437 -10.75 -5.55 -0.63
CA CYS A 437 -9.53 -5.71 0.17
C CYS A 437 -9.60 -6.82 1.23
N ARG A 438 -10.81 -7.28 1.58
CA ARG A 438 -11.00 -8.49 2.39
C ARG A 438 -10.84 -9.76 1.54
N GLU A 439 -11.32 -9.73 0.31
CA GLU A 439 -11.30 -10.88 -0.61
C GLU A 439 -9.94 -11.06 -1.30
N PHE A 440 -9.27 -9.95 -1.62
CA PHE A 440 -8.04 -9.93 -2.40
C PHE A 440 -6.86 -9.29 -1.65
N SER A 441 -5.69 -9.89 -1.80
CA SER A 441 -4.43 -9.34 -1.33
C SER A 441 -3.81 -8.42 -2.38
N HIS A 442 -3.31 -7.27 -1.93
CA HIS A 442 -2.53 -6.37 -2.76
C HIS A 442 -1.05 -6.43 -2.39
N PRO A 443 -0.15 -6.18 -3.35
CA PRO A 443 1.26 -6.07 -3.04
C PRO A 443 1.53 -4.87 -2.11
N PRO A 444 2.58 -4.95 -1.26
CA PRO A 444 2.96 -3.82 -0.41
C PRO A 444 3.32 -2.57 -1.22
N LEU A 445 3.28 -1.38 -0.61
CA LEU A 445 3.87 -0.20 -1.23
C LEU A 445 5.37 -0.40 -1.45
N CYS A 446 5.88 0.10 -2.57
CA CYS A 446 7.29 0.03 -2.91
C CYS A 446 8.11 0.72 -1.80
N PRO A 447 9.15 0.06 -1.23
CA PRO A 447 10.03 0.67 -0.21
C PRO A 447 10.78 1.92 -0.69
N TYR A 448 10.77 2.17 -2.01
CA TYR A 448 11.36 3.33 -2.68
C TYR A 448 10.30 4.38 -3.07
N ALA A 449 9.05 4.24 -2.62
CA ALA A 449 7.92 5.09 -3.02
C ALA A 449 7.83 6.45 -2.30
N ASN A 450 8.84 6.86 -1.53
CA ASN A 450 8.85 8.22 -0.94
C ASN A 450 8.82 9.31 -2.02
N ASP A 451 9.22 8.99 -3.25
CA ASP A 451 8.78 9.73 -4.43
C ASP A 451 8.50 8.67 -5.50
N ALA A 452 7.23 8.40 -5.80
CA ALA A 452 6.88 7.44 -6.82
C ALA A 452 7.64 7.80 -8.10
N ALA A 453 7.95 9.06 -8.42
CA ALA A 453 8.75 9.44 -9.58
C ALA A 453 10.21 8.92 -9.57
N THR A 454 10.78 8.57 -8.41
CA THR A 454 12.19 8.19 -8.25
C THR A 454 12.45 6.68 -8.26
N CYS A 455 11.41 5.85 -8.19
CA CYS A 455 11.60 4.41 -8.33
C CYS A 455 12.12 4.07 -9.74
N ASN A 456 13.42 3.76 -9.83
CA ASN A 456 14.08 3.39 -11.09
C ASN A 456 13.62 2.03 -11.65
N LYS A 457 12.78 1.29 -10.91
CA LYS A 457 12.25 -0.03 -11.30
C LYS A 457 10.80 0.00 -11.79
N LYS A 458 10.22 1.18 -12.10
CA LYS A 458 8.85 1.26 -12.64
C LYS A 458 8.61 0.48 -13.94
N ASN A 459 9.64 0.33 -14.74
CA ASN A 459 9.58 -0.40 -16.00
C ASN A 459 9.84 -1.90 -15.82
N ASP A 460 10.17 -2.35 -14.60
CA ASP A 460 10.35 -3.76 -14.27
C ASP A 460 8.97 -4.38 -13.96
N ASN A 461 8.50 -5.23 -14.86
CA ASN A 461 7.20 -5.90 -14.73
C ASN A 461 7.10 -6.74 -13.44
N GLN A 462 8.20 -7.35 -12.95
CA GLN A 462 8.18 -8.13 -11.71
C GLN A 462 8.08 -7.23 -10.49
N HIS A 463 8.85 -6.14 -10.47
CA HIS A 463 8.76 -5.12 -9.43
C HIS A 463 7.33 -4.57 -9.32
N MET A 464 6.70 -4.27 -10.46
CA MET A 464 5.33 -3.77 -10.53
C MET A 464 4.26 -4.83 -10.18
N LEU A 465 4.60 -6.12 -10.21
CA LEU A 465 3.75 -7.20 -9.69
C LEU A 465 3.81 -7.31 -8.17
N TRP A 466 4.97 -7.04 -7.57
CA TRP A 466 5.20 -7.21 -6.13
C TRP A 466 5.08 -5.95 -5.31
N PHE A 467 5.01 -4.78 -5.93
CA PHE A 467 4.89 -3.51 -5.24
C PHE A 467 3.88 -2.56 -5.89
N ARG A 468 3.13 -1.86 -5.04
CA ARG A 468 2.30 -0.70 -5.40
C ARG A 468 3.15 0.57 -5.43
N HIS A 469 2.79 1.52 -6.29
CA HIS A 469 3.30 2.89 -6.28
C HIS A 469 2.11 3.83 -6.25
N ARG A 470 2.21 4.95 -5.50
CA ARG A 470 1.16 5.97 -5.50
C ARG A 470 1.22 6.82 -6.77
N GLU A 471 0.07 7.33 -7.19
CA GLU A 471 0.02 8.29 -8.28
C GLU A 471 0.33 9.70 -7.76
N LYS A 472 0.80 10.60 -8.63
CA LYS A 472 1.02 11.99 -8.20
C LYS A 472 -0.32 12.67 -7.95
N CYS A 473 -0.49 13.29 -6.78
CA CYS A 473 -1.68 14.07 -6.52
C CYS A 473 -1.77 15.29 -7.46
N SER A 474 -2.95 15.54 -8.02
CA SER A 474 -3.25 16.76 -8.79
C SER A 474 -3.83 17.90 -7.95
N TYR A 475 -4.10 17.66 -6.66
CA TYR A 475 -4.83 18.54 -5.74
C TYR A 475 -3.99 18.90 -4.48
N THR A 476 -3.90 20.18 -4.14
CA THR A 476 -3.13 20.70 -2.99
C THR A 476 -4.03 21.10 -1.81
N GLY A 477 -5.20 20.46 -1.66
CA GLY A 477 -6.22 20.77 -0.64
C GLY A 477 -6.22 19.80 0.54
N GLU A 478 -7.19 19.92 1.45
CA GLU A 478 -7.44 18.93 2.51
C GLU A 478 -7.74 17.56 1.91
N THR A 479 -7.06 16.54 2.42
CA THR A 479 -7.18 15.17 1.92
C THR A 479 -7.73 14.27 3.01
N ASP A 480 -8.72 13.47 2.65
CA ASP A 480 -9.17 12.39 3.51
C ASP A 480 -8.19 11.21 3.48
N PHE A 481 -8.45 10.23 4.34
CA PHE A 481 -7.66 9.01 4.43
C PHE A 481 -7.62 8.25 3.09
N MET A 482 -8.72 8.26 2.34
CA MET A 482 -8.88 7.52 1.08
C MET A 482 -8.01 8.09 -0.03
N HIS A 483 -7.95 9.42 -0.10
CA HIS A 483 -7.14 10.16 -1.06
C HIS A 483 -5.64 10.03 -0.78
N SER A 484 -5.24 10.10 0.49
CA SER A 484 -3.84 9.98 0.91
C SER A 484 -3.25 8.58 0.67
N ASN A 485 -4.12 7.59 0.41
CA ASN A 485 -3.72 6.23 0.04
C ASN A 485 -3.45 6.08 -1.47
N GLU A 486 -4.25 6.73 -2.31
CA GLU A 486 -4.14 6.66 -3.76
C GLU A 486 -3.03 7.58 -4.29
N PHE A 487 -2.83 8.72 -3.64
CA PHE A 487 -1.97 9.79 -4.16
C PHE A 487 -0.78 10.12 -3.24
N GLU A 488 0.34 10.45 -3.88
CA GLU A 488 1.53 10.99 -3.25
C GLU A 488 1.35 12.49 -2.99
N HIS A 489 1.79 12.94 -1.82
CA HIS A 489 1.77 14.34 -1.45
C HIS A 489 3.13 14.86 -1.02
N PRO A 490 3.40 16.17 -1.23
CA PRO A 490 4.61 16.81 -0.74
C PRO A 490 4.66 16.87 0.80
N GLU A 491 5.85 17.15 1.37
CA GLU A 491 6.01 17.36 2.81
C GLU A 491 5.11 18.50 3.34
N PHE A 492 4.66 18.40 4.59
CA PHE A 492 3.99 19.51 5.26
C PHE A 492 4.95 20.71 5.37
N CYS A 493 4.42 21.91 5.13
CA CYS A 493 5.14 23.16 5.32
C CYS A 493 5.65 23.27 6.76
N ARG A 494 6.96 23.52 6.92
CA ARG A 494 7.62 23.64 8.22
C ARG A 494 7.06 24.78 9.07
N ASP A 495 6.52 25.80 8.41
CA ASP A 495 5.91 26.96 9.06
C ASP A 495 4.45 26.71 9.50
N GLY A 496 3.86 25.58 9.11
CA GLY A 496 2.52 25.14 9.53
C GLY A 496 1.44 26.20 9.32
N GLY A 497 0.62 26.46 10.34
CA GLY A 497 -0.43 27.48 10.29
C GLY A 497 0.07 28.92 10.31
N ARG A 498 1.38 29.12 10.58
CA ARG A 498 2.08 30.41 10.52
C ARG A 498 2.78 30.64 9.18
N CYS A 499 2.59 29.75 8.21
CA CYS A 499 3.11 29.96 6.87
C CYS A 499 2.54 31.26 6.27
N GLU A 500 3.43 32.19 5.92
CA GLU A 500 3.11 33.44 5.23
C GLU A 500 3.51 33.42 3.75
N ASN A 501 4.18 32.34 3.30
CA ASN A 501 4.66 32.22 1.94
C ASN A 501 3.50 31.95 0.97
N MET A 502 3.10 32.99 0.23
CA MET A 502 2.01 32.96 -0.74
C MET A 502 2.48 32.62 -2.16
N ALA A 503 3.77 32.28 -2.35
CA ALA A 503 4.30 31.94 -3.67
C ALA A 503 3.65 30.64 -4.18
N ALA A 504 3.21 30.65 -5.43
CA ALA A 504 2.56 29.50 -6.05
C ALA A 504 3.48 28.27 -6.10
N GLU A 505 4.80 28.48 -6.20
CA GLU A 505 5.80 27.41 -6.16
C GLU A 505 5.85 26.74 -4.78
N HIS A 506 5.87 27.53 -3.70
CA HIS A 506 5.84 27.01 -2.33
C HIS A 506 4.53 26.30 -2.01
N LEU A 507 3.39 26.90 -2.35
CA LEU A 507 2.07 26.31 -2.12
C LEU A 507 1.82 25.02 -2.93
N LYS A 508 2.63 24.76 -3.97
CA LYS A 508 2.64 23.49 -4.71
C LYS A 508 3.67 22.50 -4.18
N ALA A 509 4.78 22.99 -3.64
CA ALA A 509 5.89 22.17 -3.16
C ALA A 509 5.65 21.59 -1.75
N TYR A 510 4.66 22.11 -1.00
CA TYR A 510 4.38 21.67 0.37
C TYR A 510 2.88 21.51 0.61
N GLN A 511 2.52 20.58 1.50
CA GLN A 511 1.17 20.50 2.08
C GLN A 511 0.98 21.57 3.16
N HIS A 512 -0.22 22.12 3.28
CA HIS A 512 -0.56 23.07 4.34
C HIS A 512 -1.82 22.65 5.08
N LEU A 513 -2.01 23.17 6.30
CA LEU A 513 -3.18 22.94 7.14
C LEU A 513 -4.49 23.44 6.49
N PRO A 514 -5.66 22.98 6.96
CA PRO A 514 -6.97 23.57 6.65
C PRO A 514 -6.99 25.10 6.59
N LEU A 515 -7.64 25.69 5.59
CA LEU A 515 -7.76 27.16 5.53
C LEU A 515 -8.73 27.65 6.60
N CYS A 516 -8.31 28.59 7.45
CA CYS A 516 -9.20 29.18 8.44
C CYS A 516 -10.39 29.89 7.78
N LYS A 517 -11.61 29.61 8.27
CA LYS A 517 -12.84 30.25 7.79
C LYS A 517 -12.84 31.77 7.92
N TYR A 518 -12.14 32.31 8.92
CA TYR A 518 -12.02 33.75 9.19
C TYR A 518 -10.80 34.40 8.52
N ARG A 519 -9.92 33.62 7.89
CA ARG A 519 -8.80 34.10 7.05
C ARG A 519 -7.97 35.20 7.74
N ARG A 520 -7.58 36.26 7.03
CA ARG A 520 -6.79 37.37 7.61
C ARG A 520 -7.51 38.15 8.71
N GLU A 521 -8.83 38.03 8.80
CA GLU A 521 -9.63 38.64 9.88
C GLU A 521 -9.71 37.73 11.11
N CYS A 522 -9.05 36.56 11.08
CA CYS A 522 -8.98 35.64 12.20
C CYS A 522 -8.26 36.29 13.39
N VAL A 523 -9.03 36.56 14.45
CA VAL A 523 -8.53 37.14 15.70
C VAL A 523 -7.51 36.20 16.35
N ASP A 524 -7.72 34.89 16.30
CA ASP A 524 -6.84 33.90 16.91
C ASP A 524 -5.46 33.86 16.22
N PHE A 525 -5.44 34.05 14.90
CA PHE A 525 -4.20 34.16 14.14
C PHE A 525 -3.48 35.49 14.45
N ASN A 526 -4.22 36.60 14.39
CA ASN A 526 -3.66 37.93 14.65
C ASN A 526 -3.20 38.12 16.10
N SER A 527 -3.75 37.36 17.05
CA SER A 527 -3.31 37.32 18.45
C SER A 527 -2.19 36.30 18.72
N GLY A 528 -1.76 35.53 17.71
CA GLY A 528 -0.64 34.60 17.81
C GLY A 528 -0.95 33.25 18.48
N SER A 529 -2.22 32.85 18.57
CA SER A 529 -2.65 31.60 19.22
C SER A 529 -1.94 30.37 18.65
N VAL A 530 -1.17 29.68 19.51
CA VAL A 530 -0.40 28.47 19.14
C VAL A 530 -1.34 27.33 18.77
N GLU A 531 -2.38 27.09 19.56
CA GLU A 531 -3.35 26.01 19.36
C GLU A 531 -4.13 26.18 18.05
N HIS A 532 -4.53 27.41 17.72
CA HIS A 532 -5.18 27.72 16.45
C HIS A 532 -4.24 27.50 15.25
N CYS A 533 -2.98 27.96 15.35
CA CYS A 533 -1.98 27.80 14.29
C CYS A 533 -1.47 26.36 14.10
N GLN A 534 -1.80 25.44 15.02
CA GLN A 534 -1.59 24.01 14.83
C GLN A 534 -2.67 23.37 13.96
N SER A 535 -3.83 24.02 13.84
CA SER A 535 -5.02 23.46 13.18
C SER A 535 -5.37 24.16 11.86
N TYR A 536 -5.02 25.43 11.70
CA TYR A 536 -5.42 26.22 10.53
C TYR A 536 -4.30 27.06 9.93
N ARG A 537 -4.30 27.18 8.60
CA ARG A 537 -3.46 28.11 7.83
C ARG A 537 -4.21 29.36 7.41
N HIS A 538 -3.45 30.38 7.04
CA HIS A 538 -3.95 31.67 6.57
C HIS A 538 -3.32 32.12 5.23
N CYS A 539 -2.34 31.38 4.71
CA CYS A 539 -1.77 31.62 3.39
C CYS A 539 -2.69 31.11 2.27
N VAL A 540 -3.03 31.99 1.34
CA VAL A 540 -3.71 31.65 0.07
C VAL A 540 -2.93 32.27 -1.09
N PRO A 541 -2.94 31.63 -2.28
CA PRO A 541 -2.23 32.15 -3.44
C PRO A 541 -2.74 33.54 -3.82
N MET A 542 -1.83 34.41 -4.28
CA MET A 542 -2.25 35.69 -4.85
C MET A 542 -2.97 35.47 -6.17
N CYS A 543 -4.04 36.22 -6.40
CA CYS A 543 -4.71 36.19 -7.69
C CYS A 543 -3.77 36.69 -8.77
N ARG A 544 -3.54 35.86 -9.80
CA ARG A 544 -2.63 36.19 -10.92
C ARG A 544 -2.99 37.47 -11.66
N PHE A 545 -4.24 37.91 -11.53
CA PHE A 545 -4.76 39.10 -12.17
C PHE A 545 -4.81 40.31 -11.22
N GLY A 546 -4.61 40.14 -9.91
CA GLY A 546 -4.64 41.21 -8.92
C GLY A 546 -5.88 42.10 -9.06
N HIS A 547 -5.67 43.41 -9.18
CA HIS A 547 -6.74 44.39 -9.39
C HIS A 547 -7.51 44.25 -10.71
N PHE A 548 -7.01 43.45 -11.65
CA PHE A 548 -7.59 43.24 -12.97
C PHE A 548 -8.38 41.93 -13.07
N CYS A 549 -8.64 41.28 -11.94
CA CYS A 549 -9.36 40.01 -11.90
C CYS A 549 -10.73 40.13 -12.58
N THR A 550 -10.96 39.32 -13.61
CA THR A 550 -12.25 39.21 -14.32
C THR A 550 -13.21 38.22 -13.67
N LYS A 551 -12.73 37.40 -12.73
CA LYS A 551 -13.48 36.40 -11.97
C LYS A 551 -13.97 36.90 -10.61
N PHE A 552 -14.00 38.22 -10.40
CA PHE A 552 -14.43 38.84 -9.14
C PHE A 552 -15.94 38.65 -8.81
N HIS A 553 -16.70 37.96 -9.66
CA HIS A 553 -18.08 37.53 -9.37
C HIS A 553 -18.16 36.09 -8.87
N ASP A 554 -17.09 35.32 -9.01
CA ASP A 554 -17.03 33.93 -8.58
C ASP A 554 -16.65 33.90 -7.10
N GLU A 555 -17.65 33.61 -6.25
CA GLU A 555 -17.45 33.51 -4.80
C GLU A 555 -16.39 32.46 -4.44
N LYS A 556 -16.31 31.36 -5.20
CA LYS A 556 -15.30 30.33 -4.97
C LYS A 556 -13.90 30.89 -5.25
N HIS A 557 -13.72 31.58 -6.37
CA HIS A 557 -12.45 32.22 -6.72
C HIS A 557 -12.02 33.31 -5.72
N LEU A 558 -12.93 34.19 -5.30
CA LEU A 558 -12.67 35.20 -4.26
C LEU A 558 -12.33 34.56 -2.90
N SER A 559 -12.84 33.34 -2.66
CA SER A 559 -12.58 32.57 -1.45
C SER A 559 -11.33 31.69 -1.54
N GLU A 560 -10.67 31.56 -2.68
CA GLU A 560 -9.50 30.68 -2.84
C GLU A 560 -8.21 31.45 -3.17
N GLU A 561 -8.32 32.72 -3.55
CA GLU A 561 -7.20 33.58 -3.92
C GLU A 561 -7.23 34.91 -3.15
N ASN A 562 -6.06 35.47 -2.85
CA ASN A 562 -5.96 36.83 -2.29
C ASN A 562 -6.06 37.87 -3.42
N HIS A 563 -6.91 38.88 -3.23
CA HIS A 563 -7.00 40.04 -4.10
C HIS A 563 -6.52 41.31 -3.38
N PRO A 564 -5.95 42.27 -4.11
CA PRO A 564 -5.51 43.54 -3.55
C PRO A 564 -6.66 44.57 -3.40
N PHE A 565 -7.88 44.20 -3.81
CA PHE A 565 -9.11 44.98 -3.60
C PHE A 565 -9.97 44.36 -2.49
N LEU A 566 -10.84 45.15 -1.86
CA LEU A 566 -11.85 44.69 -0.89
C LEU A 566 -12.95 43.83 -1.55
N GLN A 567 -13.78 43.16 -0.73
CA GLN A 567 -14.90 42.37 -1.24
C GLN A 567 -15.73 43.15 -2.27
N PRO A 568 -15.98 42.61 -3.48
CA PRO A 568 -16.75 43.32 -4.49
C PRO A 568 -18.18 43.61 -4.04
N CYS A 569 -18.66 44.81 -4.36
CA CYS A 569 -20.05 45.18 -4.15
C CYS A 569 -20.97 44.29 -5.00
N SER A 570 -22.10 43.84 -4.42
CA SER A 570 -23.10 43.03 -5.13
C SER A 570 -23.70 43.73 -6.36
N PHE A 571 -23.61 45.06 -6.43
CA PHE A 571 -24.06 45.89 -7.55
C PHE A 571 -22.91 46.28 -8.49
N THR A 572 -21.75 45.63 -8.40
CA THR A 572 -20.70 45.76 -9.39
C THR A 572 -20.77 44.52 -10.30
N PRO A 573 -20.61 44.64 -11.64
CA PRO A 573 -20.10 45.76 -12.41
C PRO A 573 -21.17 46.83 -12.77
N PHE A 574 -22.43 46.63 -12.36
CA PHE A 574 -23.59 47.35 -12.87
C PHE A 574 -24.30 48.24 -11.81
N HIS A 575 -24.20 49.56 -12.01
CA HIS A 575 -25.10 50.58 -11.44
C HIS A 575 -25.24 50.59 -9.90
N CYS A 576 -24.13 50.51 -9.16
CA CYS A 576 -24.13 50.89 -7.76
C CYS A 576 -24.36 52.41 -7.62
N ARG A 577 -25.58 52.83 -7.25
CA ARG A 577 -25.95 54.26 -7.10
C ARG A 577 -25.00 55.01 -6.16
N GLN A 578 -24.63 54.39 -5.04
CA GLN A 578 -23.69 54.96 -4.07
C GLN A 578 -22.31 55.21 -4.68
N TYR A 579 -21.79 54.26 -5.45
CA TYR A 579 -20.49 54.41 -6.11
C TYR A 579 -20.53 55.39 -7.29
N ASN A 580 -21.65 55.49 -8.01
CA ASN A 580 -21.83 56.50 -9.04
C ASN A 580 -21.80 57.92 -8.44
N SER A 581 -22.58 58.15 -7.37
CA SER A 581 -22.54 59.41 -6.62
C SER A 581 -21.15 59.69 -6.04
N PHE A 582 -20.43 58.64 -5.61
CA PHE A 582 -19.05 58.75 -5.16
C PHE A 582 -18.08 59.18 -6.28
N GLY A 583 -18.25 58.64 -7.49
CA GLY A 583 -17.43 59.00 -8.65
C GLY A 583 -17.75 60.38 -9.25
N GLU A 584 -18.98 60.86 -9.12
CA GLU A 584 -19.43 62.17 -9.63
C GLU A 584 -19.13 63.33 -8.67
N ALA A 585 -18.89 63.05 -7.39
CA ALA A 585 -18.59 64.06 -6.40
C ALA A 585 -17.24 64.74 -6.67
N LYS A 586 -17.22 66.08 -6.64
CA LYS A 586 -15.97 66.87 -6.67
C LYS A 586 -15.13 66.71 -5.40
N ASP A 587 -15.79 66.44 -4.26
CA ASP A 587 -15.16 66.15 -2.97
C ASP A 587 -15.96 65.05 -2.26
N THR A 588 -15.33 63.89 -2.05
CA THR A 588 -15.95 62.73 -1.42
C THR A 588 -16.36 62.97 0.03
N LYS A 589 -15.80 63.97 0.71
CA LYS A 589 -16.18 64.36 2.08
C LYS A 589 -17.55 65.02 2.17
N THR A 590 -18.09 65.50 1.05
CA THR A 590 -19.41 66.15 0.99
C THR A 590 -20.57 65.17 0.81
N LEU A 591 -20.25 63.88 0.59
CA LEU A 591 -21.24 62.80 0.45
C LEU A 591 -21.73 62.31 1.81
N GLY A 592 -22.98 61.84 1.86
CA GLY A 592 -23.56 61.25 3.08
C GLY A 592 -22.75 60.07 3.61
N ILE A 593 -22.75 59.87 4.93
CA ILE A 593 -21.94 58.86 5.63
C ILE A 593 -22.16 57.45 5.08
N ASP A 594 -23.39 57.14 4.65
CA ASP A 594 -23.76 55.84 4.09
C ASP A 594 -23.08 55.57 2.73
N VAL A 595 -22.88 56.61 1.93
CA VAL A 595 -22.18 56.51 0.63
C VAL A 595 -20.70 56.26 0.86
N GLN A 596 -20.10 56.98 1.82
CA GLN A 596 -18.69 56.81 2.19
C GLN A 596 -18.44 55.42 2.77
N ASN A 597 -19.23 55.01 3.77
CA ASN A 597 -19.10 53.69 4.40
C ASN A 597 -19.22 52.55 3.39
N HIS A 598 -20.18 52.64 2.47
CA HIS A 598 -20.33 51.62 1.42
C HIS A 598 -19.13 51.56 0.48
N CYS A 599 -18.67 52.70 -0.03
CA CYS A 599 -17.58 52.75 -1.01
C CYS A 599 -16.21 52.45 -0.39
N PHE A 600 -16.03 52.61 0.92
CA PHE A 600 -14.80 52.21 1.61
C PHE A 600 -14.82 50.78 2.15
N HIS A 601 -15.99 50.13 2.18
CA HIS A 601 -16.12 48.75 2.65
C HIS A 601 -16.21 47.72 1.52
N TYR A 602 -16.67 48.13 0.34
CA TYR A 602 -16.79 47.28 -0.84
C TYR A 602 -16.02 47.82 -2.03
N SER A 603 -15.50 46.92 -2.86
CA SER A 603 -14.87 47.31 -4.12
C SER A 603 -15.86 47.41 -5.28
N HIS A 604 -15.61 48.34 -6.18
CA HIS A 604 -16.43 48.54 -7.37
C HIS A 604 -15.58 48.51 -8.63
N VAL A 605 -16.15 48.09 -9.75
CA VAL A 605 -15.43 48.21 -11.02
C VAL A 605 -15.17 49.67 -11.34
N CYS A 606 -13.90 50.01 -11.53
CA CYS A 606 -13.48 51.35 -11.89
C CYS A 606 -14.12 51.74 -13.23
N ARG A 607 -14.73 52.93 -13.28
CA ARG A 607 -15.32 53.50 -14.51
C ARG A 607 -14.33 53.60 -15.67
N TYR A 608 -13.04 53.78 -15.35
CA TYR A 608 -11.96 53.86 -16.32
C TYR A 608 -11.28 52.51 -16.56
N GLY A 609 -11.64 51.46 -15.81
CA GLY A 609 -11.08 50.11 -15.91
C GLY A 609 -9.55 50.12 -15.92
N ARG A 610 -8.94 49.38 -16.85
CA ARG A 610 -7.48 49.37 -17.09
C ARG A 610 -6.87 50.73 -17.45
N GLN A 611 -7.66 51.70 -17.90
CA GLN A 611 -7.19 53.04 -18.28
C GLN A 611 -7.30 54.06 -17.15
N CYS A 612 -7.61 53.62 -15.92
CA CYS A 612 -7.60 54.52 -14.77
C CYS A 612 -6.20 55.10 -14.55
N ARG A 613 -6.14 56.41 -14.37
CA ARG A 613 -4.91 57.15 -14.04
C ARG A 613 -4.80 57.51 -12.56
N ASP A 614 -5.80 57.14 -11.77
CA ASP A 614 -5.77 57.31 -10.32
C ASP A 614 -4.75 56.33 -9.74
N THR A 615 -3.78 56.88 -9.02
CA THR A 615 -2.68 56.14 -8.39
C THR A 615 -2.80 56.13 -6.87
N SER A 616 -3.89 56.67 -6.32
CA SER A 616 -4.08 56.68 -4.87
C SER A 616 -4.32 55.27 -4.35
N ASP A 617 -3.64 54.92 -3.26
CA ASP A 617 -3.79 53.60 -2.61
C ASP A 617 -5.24 53.31 -2.23
N ILE A 618 -5.96 54.36 -1.82
CA ILE A 618 -7.37 54.30 -1.47
C ILE A 618 -8.21 53.90 -2.68
N HIS A 619 -7.97 54.49 -3.86
CA HIS A 619 -8.66 54.11 -5.09
C HIS A 619 -8.41 52.63 -5.39
N TRP A 620 -7.15 52.22 -5.52
CA TRP A 620 -6.79 50.85 -5.85
C TRP A 620 -7.37 49.81 -4.87
N LYS A 621 -7.48 50.16 -3.58
CA LYS A 621 -8.08 49.30 -2.55
C LYS A 621 -9.59 49.09 -2.73
N ILE A 622 -10.31 50.11 -3.22
CA ILE A 622 -11.78 50.10 -3.38
C ILE A 622 -12.23 49.89 -4.83
N THR A 623 -11.31 49.68 -5.77
CA THR A 623 -11.66 49.54 -7.19
C THR A 623 -11.08 48.31 -7.88
N ILE A 624 -11.84 47.79 -8.84
CA ILE A 624 -11.50 46.63 -9.69
C ILE A 624 -11.35 47.13 -11.14
N HIS A 625 -10.20 46.91 -11.75
CA HIS A 625 -9.81 47.53 -13.03
C HIS A 625 -9.96 46.59 -14.23
N ILE A 626 -11.10 45.89 -14.35
CA ILE A 626 -11.33 44.99 -15.50
C ILE A 626 -11.33 45.72 -16.86
N ALA A 627 -11.04 44.99 -17.94
CA ALA A 627 -11.11 45.51 -19.30
C ALA A 627 -12.57 45.64 -19.79
N ARG A 628 -12.92 46.77 -20.44
CA ARG A 628 -14.22 47.00 -21.10
C ARG A 628 -13.99 47.65 -22.48
N ASN A 629 -14.56 47.12 -23.57
CA ASN A 629 -14.50 47.68 -24.94
C ASN A 629 -15.88 48.19 -25.41
N ILE A 630 -15.90 49.21 -26.30
CA ILE A 630 -17.09 49.87 -26.86
C ILE A 630 -17.20 49.52 -28.37
N CYS A 631 -18.42 49.35 -28.88
CA CYS A 631 -18.70 48.98 -30.28
C CYS A 631 -18.22 50.04 -31.31
N SER A 632 -17.65 49.59 -32.44
CA SER A 632 -17.12 50.45 -33.51
C SER A 632 -18.17 51.19 -34.35
N PHE A 633 -19.46 50.88 -34.17
CA PHE A 633 -20.55 51.58 -34.84
C PHE A 633 -21.33 52.50 -33.90
N GLY A 634 -20.97 52.56 -32.61
CA GLY A 634 -21.75 53.25 -31.59
C GLY A 634 -23.22 52.79 -31.60
N ASP A 635 -24.10 53.77 -31.63
CA ASP A 635 -25.56 53.71 -31.81
C ASP A 635 -26.02 53.12 -33.16
N LYS A 636 -25.11 52.91 -34.13
CA LYS A 636 -25.41 52.38 -35.48
C LYS A 636 -25.07 50.89 -35.64
N CYS A 637 -24.74 50.19 -34.55
CA CYS A 637 -24.45 48.76 -34.62
C CYS A 637 -25.66 47.94 -35.09
N ARG A 638 -25.49 47.15 -36.16
CA ARG A 638 -26.52 46.24 -36.68
C ARG A 638 -26.27 44.76 -36.33
N GLN A 639 -25.15 44.47 -35.67
CA GLN A 639 -24.79 43.13 -35.20
C GLN A 639 -25.35 42.88 -33.78
N THR A 640 -26.61 43.25 -33.55
CA THR A 640 -27.30 43.16 -32.25
C THR A 640 -27.73 41.74 -31.88
N TYR A 641 -27.44 40.76 -32.74
CA TYR A 641 -27.86 39.36 -32.60
C TYR A 641 -26.69 38.36 -32.65
N ASP A 642 -25.46 38.86 -32.73
CA ASP A 642 -24.25 38.04 -32.78
C ASP A 642 -23.66 37.96 -31.36
N GLU A 643 -23.77 36.80 -30.73
CA GLU A 643 -23.28 36.59 -29.35
C GLU A 643 -21.76 36.69 -29.23
N ASP A 644 -21.02 36.35 -30.28
CA ASP A 644 -19.56 36.50 -30.32
C ASP A 644 -19.17 37.97 -30.49
N HIS A 645 -19.99 38.79 -31.18
CA HIS A 645 -19.82 40.25 -31.30
C HIS A 645 -20.05 41.02 -29.99
N LEU A 646 -20.92 40.52 -29.11
CA LEU A 646 -21.22 41.15 -27.82
C LEU A 646 -20.23 40.75 -26.72
N ASN A 647 -19.58 39.58 -26.86
CA ASN A 647 -18.60 39.06 -25.92
C ASN A 647 -17.14 39.28 -26.34
N SER A 648 -16.89 39.64 -27.60
CA SER A 648 -15.57 39.89 -28.20
C SER A 648 -15.75 41.02 -29.23
N TYR A 649 -14.98 42.10 -29.32
CA TYR A 649 -13.82 42.15 -30.20
C TYR A 649 -13.17 43.57 -30.25
N PRO A 650 -11.84 43.64 -30.46
CA PRO A 650 -11.09 44.75 -31.04
C PRO A 650 -11.16 44.82 -32.58
N THR A 651 -10.63 45.90 -33.17
CA THR A 651 -10.63 46.25 -34.60
C THR A 651 -9.93 45.24 -35.55
N TYR A 652 -10.27 45.34 -36.84
CA TYR A 652 -9.65 44.61 -37.95
C TYR A 652 -8.15 44.93 -38.07
N LYS A 653 -7.32 43.87 -38.17
CA LYS A 653 -5.84 43.81 -38.29
C LYS A 653 -5.01 43.63 -36.99
N CYS A 654 -5.55 43.03 -35.93
CA CYS A 654 -4.69 42.45 -34.89
C CYS A 654 -4.31 40.99 -35.23
N ARG A 655 -3.01 40.72 -35.44
CA ARG A 655 -2.47 39.37 -35.74
C ARG A 655 -2.51 38.41 -34.55
N ASP A 656 -2.48 38.92 -33.32
CA ASP A 656 -2.36 38.13 -32.08
C ASP A 656 -3.70 37.91 -31.34
N ARG A 657 -4.82 38.15 -32.02
CA ARG A 657 -6.22 38.06 -31.51
C ARG A 657 -6.66 36.74 -30.89
N ARG A 658 -5.84 35.68 -30.95
CA ARG A 658 -6.15 34.34 -30.39
C ARG A 658 -5.36 34.03 -29.12
N LYS A 659 -4.49 34.94 -28.66
CA LYS A 659 -3.68 34.76 -27.45
C LYS A 659 -4.41 35.36 -26.25
N PRO A 660 -4.78 34.56 -25.23
CA PRO A 660 -5.48 35.05 -24.03
C PRO A 660 -4.71 36.18 -23.32
N GLU A 661 -3.38 36.12 -23.34
CA GLU A 661 -2.49 37.10 -22.71
C GLU A 661 -2.57 38.46 -23.43
N HIS A 662 -2.71 38.45 -24.76
CA HIS A 662 -2.82 39.66 -25.58
C HIS A 662 -4.16 40.39 -25.39
N ILE A 663 -5.25 39.63 -25.19
CA ILE A 663 -6.61 40.16 -24.92
C ILE A 663 -6.69 40.83 -23.54
N ILE A 664 -5.85 40.38 -22.61
CA ILE A 664 -5.75 40.95 -21.27
C ILE A 664 -5.08 42.33 -21.33
N GLU A 665 -4.04 42.55 -22.14
CA GLU A 665 -3.10 43.68 -21.97
C GLU A 665 -3.39 45.02 -22.72
N TYR A 666 -4.19 45.10 -23.81
CA TYR A 666 -4.22 46.29 -24.70
C TYR A 666 -5.64 46.87 -25.05
N ARG A 667 -5.82 48.22 -25.24
CA ARG A 667 -7.02 48.94 -25.82
C ARG A 667 -6.68 50.32 -26.47
N HIS A 668 -7.44 50.79 -27.50
CA HIS A 668 -7.35 52.14 -28.16
C HIS A 668 -8.68 52.97 -28.25
N HIS A 669 -8.57 54.30 -28.51
CA HIS A 669 -9.40 55.55 -28.26
C HIS A 669 -10.83 55.68 -28.90
N GLY A 670 -11.80 56.58 -28.57
CA GLY A 670 -12.02 57.68 -27.57
C GLY A 670 -13.41 58.39 -27.72
N GLY A 671 -13.88 59.12 -26.68
CA GLY A 671 -15.11 59.97 -26.68
C GLY A 671 -15.98 59.88 -25.40
N TYR A 672 -16.40 61.01 -24.82
CA TYR A 672 -16.90 61.18 -23.43
C TYR A 672 -18.43 61.01 -23.27
N ASP A 673 -18.87 59.86 -22.75
CA ASP A 673 -19.97 59.68 -21.78
C ASP A 673 -20.22 58.18 -21.58
N ASN A 674 -19.59 57.58 -20.57
CA ASN A 674 -19.35 56.12 -20.48
C ASN A 674 -20.00 55.45 -19.26
N SER A 675 -21.14 55.95 -18.78
CA SER A 675 -21.86 55.40 -17.61
C SER A 675 -23.23 54.81 -17.93
N GLU A 676 -23.76 55.04 -19.14
CA GLU A 676 -25.10 54.59 -19.51
C GLU A 676 -25.09 53.23 -20.22
N VAL A 677 -26.03 52.36 -19.86
CA VAL A 677 -26.35 51.17 -20.66
C VAL A 677 -26.94 51.67 -21.98
N ILE A 678 -26.36 51.29 -23.12
CA ILE A 678 -26.94 51.57 -24.44
C ILE A 678 -28.39 51.09 -24.43
N GLY A 679 -29.34 52.03 -24.48
CA GLY A 679 -30.76 51.69 -24.58
C GLY A 679 -31.00 50.97 -25.90
N CYS A 680 -31.28 49.66 -25.86
CA CYS A 680 -31.75 48.92 -27.03
C CYS A 680 -33.13 49.45 -27.45
N PHE A 681 -33.15 50.39 -28.40
CA PHE A 681 -34.27 50.71 -29.30
C PHE A 681 -35.69 50.61 -28.68
N GLY A 682 -35.98 51.35 -27.60
CA GLY A 682 -37.35 51.61 -27.15
C GLY A 682 -38.24 50.40 -26.78
N GLN A 683 -37.76 49.16 -26.83
CA GLN A 683 -38.60 47.97 -26.58
C GLN A 683 -38.77 47.63 -25.09
N ASN A 684 -38.07 48.34 -24.20
CA ASN A 684 -38.19 48.25 -22.73
C ASN A 684 -38.44 49.61 -22.06
N HIS A 685 -38.86 50.65 -22.80
CA HIS A 685 -39.03 51.99 -22.25
C HIS A 685 -40.08 52.05 -21.10
N GLU A 686 -40.97 51.05 -21.03
CA GLU A 686 -41.98 50.92 -19.99
C GLU A 686 -41.55 50.05 -18.79
N ILE A 687 -40.37 49.42 -18.83
CA ILE A 687 -39.90 48.46 -17.82
C ILE A 687 -38.66 49.01 -17.08
N ASP A 688 -38.91 49.66 -15.95
CA ASP A 688 -37.87 50.09 -15.00
C ASP A 688 -37.60 48.96 -13.99
N PHE A 689 -36.59 48.14 -14.25
CA PHE A 689 -36.25 46.97 -13.43
C PHE A 689 -35.88 47.32 -12.00
N VAL A 690 -35.21 48.45 -11.77
CA VAL A 690 -34.82 48.88 -10.43
C VAL A 690 -36.06 49.32 -9.65
N LYS A 691 -36.94 50.10 -10.28
CA LYS A 691 -38.24 50.48 -9.70
C LYS A 691 -39.15 49.28 -9.49
N ASN A 692 -39.06 48.25 -10.33
CA ASN A 692 -39.79 46.99 -10.15
C ASN A 692 -39.25 46.19 -8.96
N GLN A 693 -37.93 46.08 -8.77
CA GLN A 693 -37.34 45.47 -7.58
C GLN A 693 -37.72 46.22 -6.31
N GLU A 694 -37.67 47.56 -6.32
CA GLU A 694 -38.11 48.40 -5.21
C GLU A 694 -39.61 48.18 -4.90
N ARG A 695 -40.46 48.09 -5.92
CA ARG A 695 -41.90 47.78 -5.78
C ARG A 695 -42.15 46.37 -5.25
N ILE A 696 -41.37 45.37 -5.67
CA ILE A 696 -41.46 43.99 -5.15
C ILE A 696 -41.09 43.97 -3.68
N ILE A 697 -39.98 44.61 -3.28
CA ILE A 697 -39.57 44.71 -1.88
C ILE A 697 -40.64 45.44 -1.06
N GLN A 698 -41.22 46.53 -1.58
CA GLN A 698 -42.32 47.24 -0.92
C GLN A 698 -43.56 46.36 -0.78
N ALA A 699 -43.97 45.63 -1.82
CA ALA A 699 -45.14 44.75 -1.80
C ALA A 699 -44.96 43.59 -0.82
N ILE A 700 -43.78 42.98 -0.75
CA ILE A 700 -43.46 41.93 0.23
C ILE A 700 -43.48 42.53 1.65
N ASN A 701 -42.90 43.71 1.86
CA ASN A 701 -42.96 44.39 3.15
C ASN A 701 -44.39 44.72 3.58
N THR A 702 -45.26 45.13 2.65
CA THR A 702 -46.68 45.39 2.91
C THR A 702 -47.42 44.10 3.27
N TYR A 703 -47.21 43.02 2.50
CA TYR A 703 -47.80 41.72 2.81
C TYR A 703 -47.37 41.18 4.18
N VAL A 704 -46.09 41.26 4.52
CA VAL A 704 -45.59 40.82 5.83
C VAL A 704 -46.22 41.65 6.96
N LYS A 705 -46.43 42.96 6.75
CA LYS A 705 -47.12 43.84 7.70
C LYS A 705 -48.61 43.54 7.85
N ASP A 706 -49.29 43.18 6.76
CA ASP A 706 -50.72 42.92 6.72
C ASP A 706 -51.07 41.50 7.24
N THR A 707 -50.17 40.54 7.04
CA THR A 707 -50.39 39.12 7.39
C THR A 707 -49.88 38.77 8.80
N HIS A 708 -48.91 39.53 9.33
CA HIS A 708 -48.34 39.29 10.66
C HIS A 708 -48.28 40.59 11.46
N SER A 709 -48.84 40.59 12.68
CA SER A 709 -48.89 41.75 13.58
C SER A 709 -47.50 42.37 13.80
N LYS A 710 -47.30 43.54 13.17
CA LYS A 710 -46.29 44.58 13.42
C LYS A 710 -45.05 44.18 14.25
N GLN A 711 -44.13 43.40 13.68
CA GLN A 711 -42.69 43.48 14.02
C GLN A 711 -41.74 42.66 13.12
N LEU A 712 -42.21 42.03 12.05
CA LEU A 712 -41.34 41.30 11.13
C LEU A 712 -40.93 42.20 9.95
N SER A 713 -39.62 42.34 9.75
CA SER A 713 -39.03 42.96 8.56
C SER A 713 -38.46 41.87 7.64
N VAL A 714 -38.51 42.10 6.33
CA VAL A 714 -37.97 41.13 5.34
C VAL A 714 -36.47 40.96 5.56
N SER A 715 -36.01 39.71 5.70
CA SER A 715 -34.60 39.41 6.00
C SER A 715 -33.64 40.00 4.96
N LEU A 716 -32.42 40.32 5.39
CA LEU A 716 -31.39 40.90 4.53
C LEU A 716 -31.04 39.96 3.35
N GLU A 717 -31.14 38.64 3.54
CA GLU A 717 -30.92 37.64 2.49
C GLU A 717 -32.00 37.67 1.41
N VAL A 718 -33.27 37.78 1.79
CA VAL A 718 -34.39 37.92 0.84
C VAL A 718 -34.25 39.24 0.08
N GLN A 719 -33.90 40.32 0.77
CA GLN A 719 -33.63 41.60 0.12
C GLN A 719 -32.45 41.50 -0.87
N LYS A 720 -31.36 40.85 -0.48
CA LYS A 720 -30.19 40.59 -1.35
C LYS A 720 -30.56 39.73 -2.55
N TRP A 721 -31.44 38.74 -2.38
CA TRP A 721 -31.94 37.91 -3.47
C TRP A 721 -32.77 38.72 -4.48
N VAL A 722 -33.77 39.50 -4.03
CA VAL A 722 -34.59 40.35 -4.91
C VAL A 722 -33.72 41.39 -5.62
N LYS A 723 -32.74 41.97 -4.91
CA LYS A 723 -31.75 42.92 -5.47
C LYS A 723 -30.75 42.27 -6.43
N GLY A 724 -30.54 40.96 -6.30
CA GLY A 724 -29.67 40.16 -7.16
C GLY A 724 -30.35 39.65 -8.44
N LEU A 725 -31.66 39.91 -8.62
CA LEU A 725 -32.37 39.58 -9.86
C LEU A 725 -31.74 40.37 -11.02
N GLN A 726 -31.05 39.66 -11.91
CA GLN A 726 -30.38 40.26 -13.07
C GLN A 726 -31.44 40.69 -14.11
N PRO A 727 -31.41 41.94 -14.61
CA PRO A 727 -32.27 42.31 -15.72
C PRO A 727 -31.78 41.62 -17.00
N ILE A 728 -32.68 41.05 -17.79
CA ILE A 728 -32.35 40.42 -19.08
C ILE A 728 -32.56 41.47 -20.17
N HIS A 729 -31.61 42.38 -20.30
CA HIS A 729 -31.64 43.45 -21.30
C HIS A 729 -31.02 43.01 -22.65
N ARG A 730 -30.98 41.70 -22.96
CA ARG A 730 -30.01 41.14 -23.91
C ARG A 730 -30.53 40.15 -24.97
N CYS A 731 -31.81 40.17 -25.34
CA CYS A 731 -32.29 39.42 -26.51
C CYS A 731 -33.50 40.09 -27.17
N SER A 732 -33.68 39.87 -28.48
CA SER A 732 -34.88 40.33 -29.22
C SER A 732 -36.14 39.67 -28.68
N LYS A 733 -37.31 40.28 -28.92
CA LYS A 733 -38.62 39.68 -28.59
C LYS A 733 -38.73 38.21 -29.02
N LEU A 734 -38.20 37.86 -30.19
CA LEU A 734 -38.33 36.53 -30.79
C LEU A 734 -37.40 35.49 -30.14
N ILE A 735 -36.16 35.89 -29.81
CA ILE A 735 -35.22 35.05 -29.03
C ILE A 735 -35.67 34.94 -27.58
N PHE A 736 -36.24 36.03 -27.03
CA PHE A 736 -36.86 36.03 -25.71
C PHE A 736 -38.01 35.05 -25.65
N GLU A 737 -38.96 35.11 -26.59
CA GLU A 737 -40.07 34.14 -26.71
C GLU A 737 -39.57 32.69 -26.84
N SER A 738 -38.44 32.45 -27.53
CA SER A 738 -37.83 31.11 -27.64
C SER A 738 -37.17 30.64 -26.33
N ILE A 739 -36.41 31.49 -25.63
CA ILE A 739 -35.82 31.19 -24.31
C ILE A 739 -36.92 30.91 -23.27
N LEU A 740 -38.05 31.60 -23.36
CA LEU A 740 -39.21 31.40 -22.51
C LEU A 740 -39.90 30.04 -22.73
N VAL A 741 -39.85 29.51 -23.95
CA VAL A 741 -40.38 28.17 -24.29
C VAL A 741 -39.43 27.05 -23.83
N HIS A 742 -38.11 27.33 -23.74
CA HIS A 742 -37.09 26.32 -23.42
C HIS A 742 -36.56 26.32 -21.97
N GLY A 743 -37.09 27.20 -21.10
CA GLY A 743 -37.18 26.91 -19.67
C GLY A 743 -36.18 27.58 -18.71
N HIS A 744 -35.35 28.54 -19.14
CA HIS A 744 -34.60 29.39 -18.19
C HIS A 744 -34.48 30.85 -18.66
N ALA A 745 -35.44 31.68 -18.22
CA ALA A 745 -35.32 32.94 -17.46
C ALA A 745 -36.70 33.66 -17.48
N MET A 746 -37.01 34.53 -16.51
CA MET A 746 -38.39 34.89 -16.11
C MET A 746 -39.31 35.37 -17.25
N SER A 747 -40.47 34.72 -17.41
CA SER A 747 -41.49 35.13 -18.40
C SER A 747 -42.10 36.50 -18.06
N ARG A 748 -42.68 37.17 -19.07
CA ARG A 748 -43.46 38.40 -18.85
C ARG A 748 -44.56 38.16 -17.83
N ASP A 749 -45.23 37.01 -17.91
CA ASP A 749 -46.24 36.59 -16.93
C ASP A 749 -45.64 36.36 -15.55
N HIS A 750 -44.43 35.80 -15.45
CA HIS A 750 -43.73 35.67 -14.18
C HIS A 750 -43.39 37.05 -13.58
N MET A 751 -42.96 38.02 -14.39
CA MET A 751 -42.72 39.40 -13.95
C MET A 751 -43.99 40.15 -13.55
N GLU A 752 -45.10 39.94 -14.27
CA GLU A 752 -46.41 40.48 -13.87
C GLU A 752 -46.92 39.82 -12.59
N ASN A 753 -46.71 38.52 -12.41
CA ASN A 753 -47.06 37.81 -11.20
C ASN A 753 -46.21 38.22 -10.00
N LEU A 754 -44.94 38.58 -10.19
CA LEU A 754 -44.09 39.16 -9.13
C LEU A 754 -44.63 40.49 -8.58
N LYS A 755 -45.52 41.19 -9.30
CA LYS A 755 -46.23 42.36 -8.76
C LYS A 755 -47.29 41.98 -7.71
N ARG A 756 -47.68 40.71 -7.63
CA ARG A 756 -48.63 40.17 -6.64
C ARG A 756 -47.86 39.67 -5.42
N SER A 757 -48.18 40.24 -4.25
CA SER A 757 -47.50 39.97 -2.98
C SER A 757 -47.42 38.48 -2.62
N TYR A 758 -48.52 37.73 -2.80
CA TYR A 758 -48.58 36.30 -2.51
C TYR A 758 -47.62 35.48 -3.40
N PHE A 759 -47.61 35.74 -4.70
CA PHE A 759 -46.77 35.01 -5.65
C PHE A 759 -45.28 35.30 -5.42
N ALA A 760 -44.93 36.57 -5.14
CA ALA A 760 -43.56 36.94 -4.79
C ALA A 760 -43.07 36.23 -3.51
N ALA A 761 -43.92 36.12 -2.48
CA ALA A 761 -43.58 35.41 -1.25
C ALA A 761 -43.36 33.90 -1.49
N GLN A 762 -44.21 33.27 -2.30
CA GLN A 762 -44.08 31.86 -2.67
C GLN A 762 -42.81 31.58 -3.48
N ALA A 763 -42.51 32.41 -4.49
CA ALA A 763 -41.31 32.26 -5.30
C ALA A 763 -40.01 32.38 -4.48
N VAL A 764 -40.01 33.24 -3.45
CA VAL A 764 -38.91 33.37 -2.48
C VAL A 764 -38.76 32.11 -1.64
N GLN A 765 -39.85 31.55 -1.11
CA GLN A 765 -39.84 30.33 -0.29
C GLN A 765 -39.40 29.06 -1.07
N GLU A 766 -39.54 29.06 -2.38
CA GLU A 766 -39.15 27.92 -3.23
C GLU A 766 -37.69 28.04 -3.71
N HIS A 767 -37.03 29.19 -3.49
CA HIS A 767 -35.67 29.41 -3.96
C HIS A 767 -34.63 28.67 -3.11
N LYS A 768 -33.78 27.85 -3.75
CA LYS A 768 -32.79 26.95 -3.11
C LYS A 768 -31.74 27.61 -2.19
N ARG A 769 -31.56 28.93 -2.28
CA ARG A 769 -30.66 29.70 -1.39
C ARG A 769 -31.38 30.33 -0.18
N VAL A 770 -32.71 30.32 -0.20
CA VAL A 770 -33.58 30.93 0.82
C VAL A 770 -34.29 29.85 1.63
N ARG A 771 -34.65 28.73 0.99
CA ARG A 771 -34.84 27.42 1.65
C ARG A 771 -33.51 26.94 2.22
#